data_AF-A0A412ME94-F1
#
_entry.id   AF-A0A412ME94-F1
#
_cell.length_a   1.000
_cell.length_b   1.000
_cell.length_c   1.000
_cell.angle_alpha   90.00
_cell.angle_beta   90.00
_cell.angle_gamma   90.00
#
_symmetry.space_group_name_H-M   'P 1'
#
loop_
_entity.id
_entity.type
_entity.pdbx_description
1 polymer ?
#
loop_
_entity_poly.entity_id
_entity_poly.type
_entity_poly.pdbx_seq_one_letter_code
_entity_poly.pdbx_strand_id
1 'polypeptide(L)'
;MDKVLLYKVLAKNGAEKSASGNPVVLTDTVEGKSLKDLKLYGWSKQERTTGAQLFPTITPSIEEKNGITVEYMEHGKIHISGTAEKTVDFMTPTFELLAGTYTLSMGVNINNTLMRCTLSTTEGLPYFNILDNGASKTETIGDNKILYLLLRVYGGKTINITVQPMLNTGTSPLPWEPYTGGQPSPSPDYPQEIVSAGMKWSTGAQLYDMDTRLNVDGIEYKKNGTSYTVNIVKMSGNLLYGVPFQFSKEDVYATLSVSQFFNLEQAGVRINLMDSESNIVGTLWADKAEKELSAKCSKIRFDWSRGGKFIVSDLMLNFGNTALPYEPYTDGVPKLYGDKVNVEVCGKNWLHVTPFRTKFQNGVTFEYVKPGGIKVTGTATTNTDSPVFPIELEPGDYYTDRTTVKQAVVVERNGKRTWISGKKFKILQNDVPKYWYFPILQGDTVNATIYPRIYKKEETPRSLSISTPTGLPAIPVDTDGNYTDANGQQWIADYVDLKREKYVQNICDLPLKDISLEWNTWGVNVNASNSTGFFAYVKKYAHVGNTKALATICRHHTDAWGGRKVGCSANVNNSYITISLYTSDLDDASDNKKAIESFKKIVEQTDTHVLYVRAEPIERDLTPEEIQAYKNLVTYAGTTIVENDAECYMEVSAGGGDGLRAKKLALILGE
;
A
#
# COMPACT_ATOMS: atom_id res chain seq x y z
N MET A 1 44.26 1.28 36.52
CA MET A 1 42.90 1.77 36.21
C MET A 1 41.97 1.21 37.27
N ASP A 2 41.30 2.06 38.05
CA ASP A 2 40.44 1.65 39.16
C ASP A 2 39.29 0.75 38.66
N LYS A 3 39.09 -0.42 39.28
CA LYS A 3 38.06 -1.40 38.91
C LYS A 3 36.66 -0.78 38.94
N VAL A 4 36.42 0.19 39.83
CA VAL A 4 35.16 0.91 39.95
C VAL A 4 34.96 1.87 38.77
N LEU A 5 36.02 2.54 38.34
CA LEU A 5 35.98 3.42 37.17
C LEU A 5 35.76 2.63 35.88
N LEU A 6 36.41 1.47 35.75
CA LEU A 6 36.19 0.54 34.62
C LEU A 6 34.77 -0.02 34.63
N TYR A 7 34.23 -0.41 35.79
CA TYR A 7 32.84 -0.85 35.94
C TYR A 7 31.84 0.25 35.58
N LYS A 8 32.07 1.50 36.02
CA LYS A 8 31.22 2.65 35.67
C LYS A 8 31.26 2.98 34.18
N VAL A 9 32.43 2.88 33.54
CA VAL A 9 32.59 3.07 32.08
C VAL A 9 31.91 1.93 31.29
N LEU A 10 31.98 0.70 31.79
CA LEU A 10 31.33 -0.47 31.18
C LEU A 10 29.80 -0.47 31.39
N ALA A 11 29.32 -0.02 32.55
CA ALA A 11 27.90 0.16 32.84
C ALA A 11 27.27 1.26 31.97
N LYS A 12 28.03 2.32 31.65
CA LYS A 12 27.59 3.42 30.77
C LYS A 12 27.40 3.01 29.29
N ASN A 13 27.80 1.80 28.90
CA ASN A 13 27.70 1.32 27.51
C ASN A 13 26.54 0.36 27.24
N GLY A 14 25.75 -0.03 28.26
CA GLY A 14 24.61 -0.94 28.10
C GLY A 14 24.99 -2.36 27.66
N ALA A 15 24.06 -3.32 27.74
CA ALA A 15 24.19 -4.58 27.01
C ALA A 15 23.81 -4.37 25.53
N GLU A 16 24.35 -5.19 24.63
CA GLU A 16 23.79 -5.25 23.26
C GLU A 16 22.35 -5.77 23.36
N LYS A 17 21.46 -5.14 22.63
CA LYS A 17 20.06 -5.53 22.54
C LYS A 17 19.73 -5.81 21.09
N SER A 18 19.04 -6.93 20.85
CA SER A 18 18.59 -7.33 19.52
C SER A 18 17.11 -7.66 19.56
N ALA A 19 16.38 -7.26 18.53
CA ALA A 19 14.98 -7.58 18.33
C ALA A 19 14.67 -7.63 16.83
N SER A 20 13.51 -8.17 16.49
CA SER A 20 13.09 -8.33 15.10
C SER A 20 11.59 -8.07 14.91
N GLY A 21 11.19 -7.84 13.66
CA GLY A 21 9.83 -7.48 13.26
C GLY A 21 9.74 -6.15 12.52
N ASN A 22 8.53 -5.61 12.41
CA ASN A 22 8.27 -4.26 11.92
C ASN A 22 6.96 -3.75 12.56
N PRO A 23 7.02 -2.75 13.48
CA PRO A 23 8.22 -2.10 13.99
C PRO A 23 9.04 -3.01 14.91
N VAL A 24 10.35 -2.75 15.01
CA VAL A 24 11.25 -3.33 16.02
C VAL A 24 11.29 -2.41 17.25
N VAL A 25 11.11 -2.98 18.44
CA VAL A 25 11.13 -2.24 19.71
C VAL A 25 12.32 -2.70 20.56
N LEU A 26 13.25 -1.80 20.81
CA LEU A 26 14.38 -2.00 21.72
C LEU A 26 14.09 -1.22 23.02
N THR A 27 13.75 -1.92 24.10
CA THR A 27 13.57 -1.33 25.44
C THR A 27 14.91 -1.05 26.10
N ASP A 28 14.94 -0.28 27.19
CA ASP A 28 16.08 0.17 27.99
C ASP A 28 17.37 0.45 27.19
N THR A 29 17.22 1.13 26.04
CA THR A 29 18.35 1.56 25.23
C THR A 29 19.06 2.75 25.88
N VAL A 30 20.36 2.85 25.68
CA VAL A 30 21.15 4.01 26.08
C VAL A 30 21.14 5.01 24.95
N GLU A 31 20.94 6.28 25.23
CA GLU A 31 20.94 7.34 24.21
C GLU A 31 22.27 7.40 23.45
N GLY A 32 22.19 7.66 22.14
CA GLY A 32 23.34 7.95 21.29
C GLY A 32 24.22 6.75 20.92
N LYS A 33 23.75 5.51 21.11
CA LYS A 33 24.49 4.32 20.64
C LYS A 33 24.16 4.03 19.19
N SER A 34 25.17 3.84 18.37
CA SER A 34 24.99 3.40 16.98
C SER A 34 24.25 2.07 16.91
N LEU A 35 23.46 1.90 15.84
CA LEU A 35 23.01 0.57 15.45
C LEU A 35 24.21 -0.30 15.06
N LYS A 36 24.16 -1.57 15.42
CA LYS A 36 25.23 -2.56 15.23
C LYS A 36 24.89 -3.54 14.13
N ASP A 37 23.63 -3.94 14.07
CA ASP A 37 23.07 -4.77 13.02
C ASP A 37 21.72 -4.16 12.61
N LEU A 38 21.49 -4.00 11.31
CA LEU A 38 20.21 -3.61 10.75
C LEU A 38 20.10 -4.34 9.41
N LYS A 39 19.22 -5.34 9.38
CA LYS A 39 18.93 -6.13 8.21
C LYS A 39 17.47 -5.96 7.81
N LEU A 40 17.24 -5.78 6.52
CA LEU A 40 15.91 -5.67 5.93
C LEU A 40 15.72 -6.89 5.03
N TYR A 41 14.77 -7.75 5.35
CA TYR A 41 14.43 -8.90 4.53
C TYR A 41 13.18 -8.62 3.72
N GLY A 42 13.25 -9.02 2.46
CA GLY A 42 12.14 -8.95 1.53
C GLY A 42 10.98 -9.86 1.88
N TRP A 43 9.87 -9.63 1.20
CA TRP A 43 8.71 -10.50 1.20
C TRP A 43 8.01 -10.37 -0.17
N SER A 44 7.23 -11.36 -0.56
CA SER A 44 6.35 -11.25 -1.72
C SER A 44 4.95 -11.72 -1.39
N LYS A 45 3.95 -10.97 -1.86
CA LYS A 45 2.55 -11.35 -1.83
C LYS A 45 2.16 -11.96 -3.17
N GLN A 46 1.63 -13.17 -3.13
CA GLN A 46 0.86 -13.75 -4.21
C GLN A 46 -0.47 -14.18 -3.61
N GLU A 47 -1.50 -13.40 -3.88
CA GLU A 47 -2.85 -13.66 -3.39
C GLU A 47 -3.39 -14.97 -3.97
N ARG A 48 -4.52 -15.47 -3.47
CA ARG A 48 -5.15 -16.66 -4.07
C ARG A 48 -6.64 -16.50 -4.08
N THR A 49 -7.26 -16.82 -5.22
CA THR A 49 -8.70 -16.99 -5.29
C THR A 49 -9.01 -18.45 -5.55
N THR A 50 -10.05 -18.96 -4.92
CA THR A 50 -10.56 -20.30 -5.20
C THR A 50 -11.46 -20.31 -6.44
N GLY A 51 -11.94 -19.15 -6.88
CA GLY A 51 -13.00 -19.03 -7.87
C GLY A 51 -14.39 -19.14 -7.26
N ALA A 52 -14.50 -19.11 -5.93
CA ALA A 52 -15.78 -19.21 -5.22
C ALA A 52 -16.61 -17.94 -5.35
N GLN A 53 -15.98 -16.77 -5.56
CA GLN A 53 -16.71 -15.54 -5.81
C GLN A 53 -17.39 -15.61 -7.18
N LEU A 54 -18.72 -15.47 -7.17
CA LEU A 54 -19.57 -15.48 -8.36
C LEU A 54 -20.19 -14.10 -8.64
N PHE A 55 -20.07 -13.16 -7.71
CA PHE A 55 -20.51 -11.79 -7.93
C PHE A 55 -19.47 -11.04 -8.77
N PRO A 56 -19.80 -10.55 -9.98
CA PRO A 56 -18.81 -9.95 -10.87
C PRO A 56 -18.16 -8.68 -10.30
N THR A 57 -16.93 -8.41 -10.74
CA THR A 57 -16.25 -7.15 -10.44
C THR A 57 -17.06 -5.97 -11.00
N ILE A 58 -17.28 -4.96 -10.14
CA ILE A 58 -17.89 -3.70 -10.55
C ILE A 58 -16.76 -2.72 -10.83
N THR A 59 -16.81 -2.07 -11.99
CA THR A 59 -15.86 -1.01 -12.33
C THR A 59 -15.93 0.10 -11.28
N PRO A 60 -14.79 0.52 -10.70
CA PRO A 60 -14.77 1.63 -9.76
C PRO A 60 -15.46 2.86 -10.35
N SER A 61 -16.46 3.36 -9.63
CA SER A 61 -17.36 4.41 -10.12
C SER A 61 -18.13 5.02 -8.97
N ILE A 62 -18.64 6.22 -9.19
CA ILE A 62 -19.46 6.94 -8.22
C ILE A 62 -20.81 7.26 -8.87
N GLU A 63 -21.89 6.91 -8.17
CA GLU A 63 -23.25 7.25 -8.55
C GLU A 63 -23.89 8.12 -7.45
N GLU A 64 -24.54 9.21 -7.85
CA GLU A 64 -25.27 10.09 -6.94
C GLU A 64 -26.74 10.21 -7.36
N LYS A 65 -27.65 9.96 -6.42
CA LYS A 65 -29.08 9.99 -6.67
C LYS A 65 -29.86 10.27 -5.39
N ASN A 66 -30.76 11.26 -5.42
CA ASN A 66 -31.65 11.62 -4.31
C ASN A 66 -30.94 11.80 -2.96
N GLY A 67 -29.78 12.48 -2.93
CA GLY A 67 -29.02 12.74 -1.70
C GLY A 67 -28.19 11.56 -1.16
N ILE A 68 -28.12 10.45 -1.90
CA ILE A 68 -27.24 9.32 -1.62
C ILE A 68 -26.13 9.24 -2.66
N THR A 69 -24.91 9.00 -2.17
CA THR A 69 -23.72 8.70 -2.97
C THR A 69 -23.35 7.22 -2.76
N VAL A 70 -23.21 6.48 -3.85
CA VAL A 70 -22.68 5.12 -3.88
C VAL A 70 -21.34 5.14 -4.59
N GLU A 71 -20.29 4.75 -3.88
CA GLU A 71 -18.94 4.61 -4.40
C GLU A 71 -18.59 3.12 -4.50
N TYR A 72 -18.49 2.63 -5.72
CA TYR A 72 -17.93 1.33 -6.04
C TYR A 72 -16.42 1.46 -6.03
N MET A 73 -15.76 0.75 -5.11
CA MET A 73 -14.32 0.80 -4.89
C MET A 73 -13.64 -0.48 -5.36
N GLU A 74 -12.31 -0.45 -5.34
CA GLU A 74 -11.47 -1.62 -5.53
C GLU A 74 -11.78 -2.74 -4.53
N HIS A 75 -11.40 -3.96 -4.91
CA HIS A 75 -11.62 -5.17 -4.12
C HIS A 75 -13.09 -5.37 -3.71
N GLY A 76 -14.02 -5.03 -4.60
CA GLY A 76 -15.46 -5.32 -4.44
C GLY A 76 -16.13 -4.60 -3.25
N LYS A 77 -15.51 -3.56 -2.70
CA LYS A 77 -16.11 -2.75 -1.64
C LYS A 77 -17.08 -1.74 -2.24
N ILE A 78 -18.19 -1.49 -1.56
CA ILE A 78 -19.19 -0.50 -1.95
C ILE A 78 -19.48 0.38 -0.74
N HIS A 79 -19.15 1.67 -0.83
CA HIS A 79 -19.45 2.65 0.19
C HIS A 79 -20.74 3.38 -0.16
N ILE A 80 -21.63 3.51 0.82
CA ILE A 80 -22.95 4.11 0.63
C ILE A 80 -23.09 5.16 1.71
N SER A 81 -23.22 6.42 1.31
CA SER A 81 -23.27 7.55 2.22
C SER A 81 -24.31 8.59 1.80
N GLY A 82 -24.74 9.42 2.76
CA GLY A 82 -25.63 10.55 2.52
C GLY A 82 -26.97 10.42 3.24
N THR A 83 -27.90 11.32 2.91
CA THR A 83 -29.27 11.32 3.45
C THR A 83 -30.25 11.27 2.30
N ALA A 84 -31.02 10.18 2.23
CA ALA A 84 -31.95 9.95 1.13
C ALA A 84 -33.12 10.95 1.19
N GLU A 85 -33.29 11.76 0.16
CA GLU A 85 -34.43 12.68 0.03
C GLU A 85 -35.74 11.91 -0.18
N LYS A 86 -35.65 10.82 -0.94
CA LYS A 86 -36.71 9.84 -1.23
C LYS A 86 -36.08 8.46 -1.29
N THR A 87 -36.90 7.42 -1.17
CA THR A 87 -36.41 6.04 -1.39
C THR A 87 -35.75 5.94 -2.75
N VAL A 88 -34.52 5.42 -2.78
CA VAL A 88 -33.67 5.40 -3.96
C VAL A 88 -33.02 4.03 -4.14
N ASP A 89 -32.91 3.62 -5.41
CA ASP A 89 -32.32 2.37 -5.83
C ASP A 89 -31.08 2.61 -6.69
N PHE A 90 -30.06 1.81 -6.40
CA PHE A 90 -28.86 1.60 -7.20
C PHE A 90 -28.78 0.13 -7.60
N MET A 91 -28.38 -0.13 -8.83
CA MET A 91 -28.42 -1.46 -9.44
C MET A 91 -27.08 -1.74 -10.09
N THR A 92 -26.49 -2.87 -9.77
CA THR A 92 -25.26 -3.31 -10.45
C THR A 92 -25.61 -3.89 -11.83
N PRO A 93 -24.61 -4.07 -12.72
CA PRO A 93 -24.81 -4.84 -13.93
C PRO A 93 -25.38 -6.24 -13.64
N THR A 94 -26.17 -6.75 -14.56
CA THR A 94 -26.78 -8.07 -14.46
C THR A 94 -25.77 -9.17 -14.74
N PHE A 95 -25.93 -10.32 -14.08
CA PHE A 95 -25.15 -11.53 -14.31
C PHE A 95 -26.03 -12.77 -14.23
N GLU A 96 -25.61 -13.84 -14.90
CA GLU A 96 -26.33 -15.12 -14.89
C GLU A 96 -25.83 -16.01 -13.74
N LEU A 97 -26.78 -16.60 -13.01
CA LEU A 97 -26.54 -17.74 -12.13
C LEU A 97 -27.27 -18.96 -12.67
N LEU A 98 -26.58 -20.10 -12.68
CA LEU A 98 -27.17 -21.39 -13.03
C LEU A 98 -28.07 -21.90 -11.91
N ALA A 99 -28.92 -22.89 -12.20
CA ALA A 99 -29.67 -23.58 -11.15
C ALA A 99 -28.73 -24.14 -10.06
N GLY A 100 -29.05 -23.89 -8.79
CA GLY A 100 -28.17 -24.27 -7.68
C GLY A 100 -28.50 -23.59 -6.36
N THR A 101 -27.76 -23.97 -5.32
CA THR A 101 -27.82 -23.35 -3.99
C THR A 101 -26.65 -22.42 -3.80
N TYR A 102 -26.92 -21.18 -3.39
CA TYR A 102 -25.92 -20.15 -3.22
C TYR A 102 -26.11 -19.41 -1.90
N THR A 103 -25.06 -18.75 -1.45
CA THR A 103 -25.07 -17.86 -0.30
C THR A 103 -24.49 -16.50 -0.69
N LEU A 104 -25.28 -15.44 -0.46
CA LEU A 104 -24.87 -14.04 -0.58
C LEU A 104 -24.50 -13.50 0.81
N SER A 105 -23.36 -12.83 0.93
CA SER A 105 -22.91 -12.13 2.14
C SER A 105 -22.53 -10.70 1.81
N MET A 106 -22.76 -9.76 2.72
CA MET A 106 -22.36 -8.34 2.58
C MET A 106 -21.11 -7.99 3.40
N GLY A 107 -20.57 -8.95 4.16
CA GLY A 107 -19.45 -8.72 5.09
C GLY A 107 -19.82 -7.97 6.37
N VAL A 108 -20.98 -7.31 6.40
CA VAL A 108 -21.50 -6.55 7.54
C VAL A 108 -23.00 -6.80 7.71
N ASN A 109 -23.51 -6.62 8.92
CA ASN A 109 -24.95 -6.67 9.20
C ASN A 109 -25.65 -5.47 8.53
N ILE A 110 -26.73 -5.73 7.80
CA ILE A 110 -27.51 -4.69 7.10
C ILE A 110 -28.67 -4.23 7.97
N ASN A 111 -28.70 -2.96 8.38
CA ASN A 111 -29.86 -2.44 9.09
C ASN A 111 -31.05 -2.22 8.13
N ASN A 112 -32.02 -3.12 8.21
CA ASN A 112 -33.18 -3.14 7.30
C ASN A 112 -34.17 -1.99 7.53
N THR A 113 -33.97 -1.16 8.55
CA THR A 113 -34.72 0.10 8.74
C THR A 113 -34.11 1.26 7.95
N LEU A 114 -32.86 1.13 7.49
CA LEU A 114 -32.12 2.16 6.75
C LEU A 114 -32.03 1.83 5.27
N MET A 115 -31.71 0.58 4.95
CA MET A 115 -31.49 0.13 3.58
C MET A 115 -31.91 -1.32 3.36
N ARG A 116 -31.88 -1.76 2.11
CA ARG A 116 -32.05 -3.15 1.71
C ARG A 116 -30.98 -3.52 0.68
N CYS A 117 -30.30 -4.63 0.91
CA CYS A 117 -29.37 -5.25 -0.04
C CYS A 117 -29.95 -6.59 -0.51
N THR A 118 -30.13 -6.77 -1.81
CA THR A 118 -30.68 -8.02 -2.34
C THR A 118 -30.25 -8.31 -3.77
N LEU A 119 -30.03 -9.58 -4.11
CA LEU A 119 -29.99 -9.97 -5.52
C LEU A 119 -31.42 -10.10 -6.05
N SER A 120 -31.73 -9.33 -7.08
CA SER A 120 -33.07 -9.26 -7.70
C SER A 120 -33.01 -9.65 -9.17
N THR A 121 -34.12 -10.18 -9.68
CA THR A 121 -34.32 -10.41 -11.13
C THR A 121 -34.57 -9.10 -11.85
N THR A 122 -34.48 -9.11 -13.18
CA THR A 122 -34.80 -7.96 -14.06
C THR A 122 -36.23 -7.42 -13.91
N GLU A 123 -37.15 -8.21 -13.36
CA GLU A 123 -38.51 -7.81 -13.01
C GLU A 123 -38.61 -7.12 -11.63
N GLY A 124 -37.49 -6.98 -10.92
CA GLY A 124 -37.41 -6.40 -9.57
C GLY A 124 -37.79 -7.35 -8.44
N LEU A 125 -37.98 -8.65 -8.73
CA LEU A 125 -38.31 -9.64 -7.71
C LEU A 125 -37.07 -10.02 -6.90
N PRO A 126 -37.09 -9.85 -5.56
CA PRO A 126 -35.95 -10.15 -4.69
C PRO A 126 -35.82 -11.65 -4.46
N TYR A 127 -34.63 -12.21 -4.73
CA TYR A 127 -34.31 -13.61 -4.43
C TYR A 127 -33.50 -13.70 -3.13
N PHE A 128 -32.30 -13.12 -3.11
CA PHE A 128 -31.43 -13.16 -1.94
C PHE A 128 -31.71 -11.94 -1.08
N ASN A 129 -32.79 -11.98 -0.30
CA ASN A 129 -33.16 -10.86 0.57
C ASN A 129 -32.54 -11.03 1.96
N ILE A 130 -31.56 -10.20 2.30
CA ILE A 130 -30.93 -10.21 3.63
C ILE A 130 -31.90 -9.52 4.61
N LEU A 131 -32.55 -10.34 5.44
CA LEU A 131 -33.55 -9.90 6.43
C LEU A 131 -32.96 -9.89 7.86
N ASP A 132 -33.73 -9.39 8.83
CA ASP A 132 -33.46 -9.48 10.28
C ASP A 132 -32.11 -8.96 10.76
N ASN A 133 -31.60 -7.89 10.13
CA ASN A 133 -30.28 -7.34 10.42
C ASN A 133 -29.13 -8.36 10.30
N GLY A 134 -29.30 -9.38 9.44
CA GLY A 134 -28.27 -10.35 9.12
C GLY A 134 -27.18 -9.79 8.20
N ALA A 135 -26.09 -10.56 8.07
CA ALA A 135 -24.98 -10.27 7.15
C ALA A 135 -25.04 -11.10 5.86
N SER A 136 -25.79 -12.19 5.83
CA SER A 136 -25.84 -13.12 4.70
C SER A 136 -27.21 -13.78 4.53
N LYS A 137 -27.42 -14.38 3.36
CA LYS A 137 -28.64 -15.07 2.98
C LYS A 137 -28.33 -16.20 1.99
N THR A 138 -28.87 -17.38 2.27
CA THR A 138 -28.81 -18.54 1.39
C THR A 138 -30.14 -18.73 0.68
N GLU A 139 -30.09 -19.06 -0.61
CA GLU A 139 -31.24 -19.40 -1.42
C GLU A 139 -30.90 -20.49 -2.44
N THR A 140 -31.90 -21.26 -2.84
CA THR A 140 -31.82 -22.24 -3.92
C THR A 140 -32.64 -21.73 -5.11
N ILE A 141 -32.00 -21.64 -6.28
CA ILE A 141 -32.67 -21.29 -7.54
C ILE A 141 -32.85 -22.56 -8.38
N GLY A 142 -34.10 -22.81 -8.81
CA GLY A 142 -34.47 -24.03 -9.54
C GLY A 142 -34.13 -24.00 -11.03
N ASP A 143 -33.97 -22.80 -11.60
CA ASP A 143 -33.64 -22.55 -13.00
C ASP A 143 -32.57 -21.46 -13.07
N ASN A 144 -31.89 -21.33 -14.21
CA ASN A 144 -30.98 -20.22 -14.46
C ASN A 144 -31.71 -18.87 -14.30
N LYS A 145 -31.04 -17.90 -13.66
CA LYS A 145 -31.59 -16.55 -13.43
C LYS A 145 -30.58 -15.49 -13.81
N ILE A 146 -31.07 -14.42 -14.44
CA ILE A 146 -30.32 -13.18 -14.60
C ILE A 146 -30.65 -12.28 -13.39
N LEU A 147 -29.62 -11.95 -12.62
CA LEU A 147 -29.73 -11.21 -11.36
C LEU A 147 -28.86 -9.95 -11.38
N TYR A 148 -29.20 -8.97 -10.55
CA TYR A 148 -28.34 -7.84 -10.20
C TYR A 148 -28.41 -7.58 -8.69
N LEU A 149 -27.40 -6.93 -8.13
CA LEU A 149 -27.45 -6.44 -6.75
C LEU A 149 -28.21 -5.12 -6.70
N LEU A 150 -29.33 -5.13 -5.99
CA LEU A 150 -30.13 -3.97 -5.64
C LEU A 150 -29.67 -3.43 -4.28
N LEU A 151 -29.25 -2.16 -4.27
CA LEU A 151 -29.01 -1.38 -3.07
C LEU A 151 -30.11 -0.32 -2.96
N ARG A 152 -31.06 -0.52 -2.05
CA ARG A 152 -32.16 0.42 -1.80
C ARG A 152 -31.94 1.16 -0.50
N VAL A 153 -31.90 2.49 -0.51
CA VAL A 153 -31.88 3.32 0.70
C VAL A 153 -33.26 3.96 0.88
N TYR A 154 -33.84 3.86 2.07
CA TYR A 154 -35.20 4.38 2.33
C TYR A 154 -35.19 5.91 2.52
N GLY A 155 -36.23 6.58 2.03
CA GLY A 155 -36.37 8.04 2.15
C GLY A 155 -36.33 8.53 3.59
N GLY A 156 -35.70 9.69 3.80
CA GLY A 156 -35.48 10.32 5.09
C GLY A 156 -34.44 9.63 5.97
N LYS A 157 -33.71 8.64 5.46
CA LYS A 157 -32.67 7.93 6.21
C LYS A 157 -31.28 8.43 5.85
N THR A 158 -30.46 8.63 6.88
CA THR A 158 -29.02 8.88 6.73
C THR A 158 -28.29 7.56 6.84
N ILE A 159 -27.36 7.32 5.91
CA ILE A 159 -26.55 6.12 5.86
C ILE A 159 -25.08 6.49 5.67
N ASN A 160 -24.22 5.65 6.21
CA ASN A 160 -22.78 5.68 6.02
C ASN A 160 -22.26 4.28 6.35
N ILE A 161 -22.12 3.45 5.33
CA ILE A 161 -21.75 2.04 5.47
C ILE A 161 -20.89 1.60 4.30
N THR A 162 -19.93 0.71 4.57
CA THR A 162 -19.21 0.00 3.52
C THR A 162 -19.59 -1.47 3.58
N VAL A 163 -20.10 -2.00 2.47
CA VAL A 163 -20.40 -3.42 2.28
C VAL A 163 -19.37 -4.03 1.34
N GLN A 164 -19.18 -5.35 1.41
CA GLN A 164 -18.28 -6.09 0.52
C GLN A 164 -18.99 -7.39 0.09
N PRO A 165 -19.78 -7.36 -1.00
CA PRO A 165 -20.56 -8.50 -1.44
C PRO A 165 -19.70 -9.72 -1.79
N MET A 166 -20.08 -10.88 -1.26
CA MET A 166 -19.56 -12.20 -1.63
C MET A 166 -20.73 -13.10 -2.00
N LEU A 167 -20.70 -13.68 -3.19
CA LEU A 167 -21.66 -14.70 -3.61
C LEU A 167 -20.90 -15.99 -3.89
N ASN A 168 -21.25 -17.07 -3.19
CA ASN A 168 -20.63 -18.39 -3.38
C ASN A 168 -21.65 -19.51 -3.48
N THR A 169 -21.25 -20.65 -4.05
CA THR A 169 -22.05 -21.88 -4.01
C THR A 169 -22.14 -22.45 -2.59
N GLY A 170 -23.25 -23.14 -2.31
CA GLY A 170 -23.48 -23.82 -1.04
C GLY A 170 -24.26 -23.00 0.00
N THR A 171 -24.33 -23.54 1.21
CA THR A 171 -25.26 -23.10 2.27
C THR A 171 -24.63 -22.20 3.33
N SER A 172 -23.36 -21.84 3.17
CA SER A 172 -22.61 -21.05 4.15
C SER A 172 -21.84 -19.94 3.46
N PRO A 173 -21.72 -18.75 4.08
CA PRO A 173 -20.91 -17.67 3.53
C PRO A 173 -19.42 -18.05 3.62
N LEU A 174 -18.69 -17.85 2.53
CA LEU A 174 -17.24 -17.97 2.51
C LEU A 174 -16.56 -16.61 2.78
N PRO A 175 -15.28 -16.60 3.18
CA PRO A 175 -14.47 -15.39 3.19
C PRO A 175 -14.49 -14.71 1.81
N TRP A 176 -14.49 -13.39 1.80
CA TRP A 176 -14.49 -12.64 0.55
C TRP A 176 -13.18 -12.87 -0.22
N GLU A 177 -13.28 -13.08 -1.53
CA GLU A 177 -12.18 -13.07 -2.48
C GLU A 177 -12.56 -12.24 -3.73
N PRO A 178 -11.58 -11.70 -4.47
CA PRO A 178 -11.82 -11.03 -5.75
C PRO A 178 -12.52 -11.95 -6.76
N TYR A 179 -13.38 -11.38 -7.60
CA TYR A 179 -14.00 -12.12 -8.69
C TYR A 179 -13.01 -12.40 -9.81
N THR A 180 -12.73 -13.68 -10.03
CA THR A 180 -11.84 -14.19 -11.07
C THR A 180 -12.61 -15.12 -12.01
N GLY A 181 -13.78 -14.68 -12.49
CA GLY A 181 -14.59 -15.44 -13.44
C GLY A 181 -15.23 -16.72 -12.88
N GLY A 182 -15.27 -16.87 -11.56
CA GLY A 182 -15.62 -18.15 -10.94
C GLY A 182 -14.52 -19.22 -11.07
N GLN A 183 -13.29 -18.82 -11.41
CA GLN A 183 -12.15 -19.72 -11.58
C GLN A 183 -11.02 -19.39 -10.58
N PRO A 184 -10.17 -20.38 -10.22
CA PRO A 184 -9.05 -20.11 -9.34
C PRO A 184 -7.98 -19.24 -10.01
N SER A 185 -7.44 -18.26 -9.29
CA SER A 185 -6.28 -17.45 -9.69
C SER A 185 -5.07 -17.75 -8.77
N PRO A 186 -3.81 -17.60 -9.22
CA PRO A 186 -3.39 -17.26 -10.59
C PRO A 186 -3.73 -18.33 -11.63
N SER A 187 -4.15 -17.89 -12.82
CA SER A 187 -4.39 -18.68 -14.03
C SER A 187 -4.07 -17.83 -15.28
N PRO A 188 -4.00 -18.39 -16.50
CA PRO A 188 -3.84 -17.60 -17.72
C PRO A 188 -4.93 -16.55 -17.95
N ASP A 189 -6.19 -16.89 -17.66
CA ASP A 189 -7.33 -15.97 -17.83
C ASP A 189 -7.41 -14.91 -16.72
N TYR A 190 -6.89 -15.25 -15.53
CA TYR A 190 -6.85 -14.38 -14.36
C TYR A 190 -5.44 -14.35 -13.77
N PRO A 191 -4.48 -13.76 -14.49
CA PRO A 191 -3.13 -13.61 -13.99
C PRO A 191 -3.16 -12.74 -12.74
N GLN A 192 -2.22 -13.00 -11.85
CA GLN A 192 -2.11 -12.27 -10.61
C GLN A 192 -0.71 -11.71 -10.44
N GLU A 193 -0.68 -10.44 -10.11
CA GLU A 193 0.51 -9.70 -9.79
C GLU A 193 1.19 -10.24 -8.53
N ILE A 194 2.52 -10.29 -8.55
CA ILE A 194 3.33 -10.56 -7.37
C ILE A 194 3.86 -9.22 -6.85
N VAL A 195 3.51 -8.88 -5.61
CA VAL A 195 3.93 -7.62 -5.00
C VAL A 195 5.08 -7.89 -4.04
N SER A 196 6.23 -7.26 -4.26
CA SER A 196 7.41 -7.41 -3.40
C SER A 196 7.61 -6.21 -2.49
N ALA A 197 8.32 -6.40 -1.38
CA ALA A 197 8.61 -5.31 -0.45
C ALA A 197 9.34 -4.15 -1.17
N GLY A 198 8.92 -2.92 -0.88
CA GLY A 198 9.45 -1.71 -1.52
C GLY A 198 8.88 -1.43 -2.91
N MET A 199 7.98 -2.28 -3.40
CA MET A 199 7.29 -2.12 -4.68
C MET A 199 5.78 -1.96 -4.50
N LYS A 200 5.16 -1.25 -5.44
CA LYS A 200 3.72 -1.00 -5.52
C LYS A 200 3.29 -1.11 -6.97
N TRP A 201 2.05 -1.51 -7.21
CA TRP A 201 1.46 -1.42 -8.54
C TRP A 201 0.79 -0.08 -8.72
N SER A 202 1.06 0.55 -9.85
CA SER A 202 0.19 1.60 -10.35
C SER A 202 -1.05 0.95 -10.94
N THR A 203 -2.17 1.64 -10.82
CA THR A 203 -3.45 1.30 -11.44
C THR A 203 -3.56 1.87 -12.87
N GLY A 204 -2.65 2.77 -13.25
CA GLY A 204 -2.74 3.55 -14.49
C GLY A 204 -3.73 4.72 -14.38
N ALA A 205 -4.21 5.05 -13.18
CA ALA A 205 -5.11 6.17 -12.95
C ALA A 205 -4.44 7.54 -13.08
N GLN A 206 -3.12 7.63 -12.92
CA GLN A 206 -2.40 8.90 -13.08
C GLN A 206 -2.51 9.41 -14.53
N LEU A 207 -3.06 10.61 -14.69
CA LEU A 207 -3.30 11.24 -15.99
C LEU A 207 -2.21 12.24 -16.38
N TYR A 208 -1.32 12.65 -15.47
CA TYR A 208 -0.35 13.72 -15.71
C TYR A 208 1.12 13.26 -15.57
N ASP A 209 1.84 13.22 -16.69
CA ASP A 209 3.29 12.97 -16.70
C ASP A 209 4.08 14.24 -16.36
N MET A 210 4.44 14.41 -15.10
CA MET A 210 5.17 15.61 -14.66
C MET A 210 6.58 15.71 -15.27
N ASP A 211 7.29 14.59 -15.44
CA ASP A 211 8.66 14.59 -15.98
C ASP A 211 8.66 15.06 -17.43
N THR A 212 7.80 14.48 -18.27
CA THR A 212 7.67 14.90 -19.68
C THR A 212 7.25 16.37 -19.77
N ARG A 213 6.34 16.82 -18.90
CA ARG A 213 5.80 18.19 -18.97
C ARG A 213 6.84 19.25 -18.59
N LEU A 214 7.57 19.04 -17.50
CA LEU A 214 8.65 19.95 -17.10
C LEU A 214 9.74 20.03 -18.19
N ASN A 215 10.06 18.91 -18.86
CA ASN A 215 11.02 18.89 -19.95
C ASN A 215 10.52 19.61 -21.20
N VAL A 216 9.25 19.43 -21.59
CA VAL A 216 8.61 20.14 -22.72
C VAL A 216 8.61 21.65 -22.48
N ASP A 217 8.35 22.09 -21.26
CA ASP A 217 8.38 23.50 -20.88
C ASP A 217 9.82 24.05 -20.69
N GLY A 218 10.84 23.20 -20.82
CA GLY A 218 12.26 23.59 -20.67
C GLY A 218 12.64 24.02 -19.25
N ILE A 219 11.96 23.48 -18.24
CA ILE A 219 12.11 23.86 -16.84
C ILE A 219 13.16 22.97 -16.16
N GLU A 220 14.12 23.59 -15.48
CA GLU A 220 15.07 22.85 -14.65
C GLU A 220 14.41 22.32 -13.37
N TYR A 221 14.64 21.05 -13.05
CA TYR A 221 14.15 20.46 -11.81
C TYR A 221 15.11 19.44 -11.23
N LYS A 222 14.97 19.18 -9.93
CA LYS A 222 15.59 18.05 -9.22
C LYS A 222 14.49 17.17 -8.67
N LYS A 223 14.51 15.89 -9.05
CA LYS A 223 13.60 14.86 -8.53
C LYS A 223 14.26 14.11 -7.38
N ASN A 224 13.54 13.91 -6.29
CA ASN A 224 13.93 13.03 -5.20
C ASN A 224 12.72 12.17 -4.78
N GLY A 225 12.69 10.92 -5.23
CA GLY A 225 11.49 10.08 -5.13
C GLY A 225 10.35 10.70 -5.92
N THR A 226 9.24 10.96 -5.23
CA THR A 226 8.01 11.57 -5.77
C THR A 226 7.98 13.10 -5.69
N SER A 227 9.03 13.70 -5.12
CA SER A 227 9.13 15.14 -4.90
C SER A 227 9.96 15.82 -5.97
N TYR A 228 9.41 16.91 -6.52
CA TYR A 228 10.04 17.76 -7.52
C TYR A 228 10.40 19.10 -6.87
N THR A 229 11.69 19.39 -6.80
CA THR A 229 12.18 20.76 -6.56
C THR A 229 12.36 21.43 -7.91
N VAL A 230 11.43 22.31 -8.26
CA VAL A 230 11.39 22.95 -9.57
C VAL A 230 12.01 24.34 -9.48
N ASN A 231 12.90 24.65 -10.41
CA ASN A 231 13.58 25.93 -10.52
C ASN A 231 13.19 26.62 -11.82
N ILE A 232 12.38 27.66 -11.70
CA ILE A 232 11.98 28.48 -12.84
C ILE A 232 13.02 29.58 -13.00
N VAL A 233 13.99 29.36 -13.88
CA VAL A 233 14.95 30.39 -14.27
C VAL A 233 14.19 31.49 -15.02
N LYS A 234 14.48 32.76 -14.68
CA LYS A 234 13.82 33.94 -15.28
C LYS A 234 13.92 33.90 -16.82
N MET A 235 12.86 33.43 -17.48
CA MET A 235 12.73 33.51 -18.93
C MET A 235 12.32 34.94 -19.31
N SER A 236 13.00 35.54 -20.29
CA SER A 236 12.67 36.87 -20.78
C SER A 236 11.33 36.87 -21.54
N GLY A 237 10.29 37.50 -20.97
CA GLY A 237 8.98 37.69 -21.61
C GLY A 237 7.86 37.81 -20.57
N ASN A 238 6.85 38.65 -20.81
CA ASN A 238 5.72 38.83 -19.89
C ASN A 238 4.70 37.69 -20.03
N LEU A 239 4.27 37.15 -18.88
CA LEU A 239 3.32 36.06 -18.64
C LEU A 239 3.86 34.67 -19.00
N LEU A 240 4.25 33.91 -17.97
CA LEU A 240 4.83 32.59 -18.09
C LEU A 240 3.79 31.53 -17.66
N TYR A 241 3.19 30.89 -18.65
CA TYR A 241 2.29 29.76 -18.44
C TYR A 241 2.90 28.55 -19.13
N GLY A 242 2.83 27.37 -18.50
CA GLY A 242 3.13 26.12 -19.17
C GLY A 242 2.12 25.86 -20.29
N VAL A 243 2.43 24.93 -21.20
CA VAL A 243 1.47 24.53 -22.23
C VAL A 243 0.36 23.69 -21.58
N PRO A 244 -0.95 24.01 -21.78
CA PRO A 244 -2.03 23.17 -21.24
C PRO A 244 -1.94 21.71 -21.68
N PHE A 245 -1.92 20.86 -20.66
CA PHE A 245 -2.14 19.42 -20.58
C PHE A 245 -3.52 18.90 -20.96
N GLN A 246 -3.85 18.56 -22.21
CA GLN A 246 -5.14 17.87 -22.48
C GLN A 246 -5.07 16.38 -22.16
N PHE A 247 -5.76 15.97 -21.09
CA PHE A 247 -5.86 14.57 -20.64
C PHE A 247 -7.17 13.88 -21.04
N SER A 248 -8.18 14.65 -21.46
CA SER A 248 -9.47 14.12 -21.95
C SER A 248 -9.95 14.92 -23.16
N LYS A 249 -10.75 14.30 -24.04
CA LYS A 249 -11.41 14.98 -25.16
C LYS A 249 -12.59 15.85 -24.71
N GLU A 250 -13.29 15.40 -23.67
CA GLU A 250 -14.48 16.05 -23.11
C GLU A 250 -14.26 16.41 -21.65
N ASP A 251 -15.04 17.37 -21.14
CA ASP A 251 -14.96 17.76 -19.74
C ASP A 251 -15.56 16.71 -18.82
N VAL A 252 -14.68 16.09 -18.04
CA VAL A 252 -14.99 15.01 -17.11
C VAL A 252 -14.63 15.44 -15.71
N TYR A 253 -15.26 14.85 -14.70
CA TYR A 253 -14.80 15.06 -13.34
C TYR A 253 -13.40 14.48 -13.19
N ALA A 254 -12.45 15.31 -12.77
CA ALA A 254 -11.11 14.92 -12.40
C ALA A 254 -10.70 15.61 -11.11
N THR A 255 -9.84 14.94 -10.34
CA THR A 255 -9.30 15.42 -9.08
C THR A 255 -7.79 15.51 -9.17
N LEU A 256 -7.26 16.69 -8.86
CA LEU A 256 -5.84 16.97 -8.66
C LEU A 256 -5.55 16.92 -7.16
N SER A 257 -4.50 16.22 -6.75
CA SER A 257 -4.01 16.19 -5.37
C SER A 257 -2.47 16.26 -5.31
N VAL A 258 -1.95 16.73 -4.17
CA VAL A 258 -0.52 16.83 -3.86
C VAL A 258 -0.30 16.63 -2.36
N SER A 259 0.75 15.93 -1.92
CA SER A 259 1.08 15.86 -0.48
C SER A 259 1.77 17.13 0.01
N GLN A 260 2.58 17.74 -0.86
CA GLN A 260 3.25 19.01 -0.62
C GLN A 260 3.14 19.87 -1.86
N PHE A 261 2.85 21.15 -1.66
CA PHE A 261 2.96 22.15 -2.70
C PHE A 261 3.15 23.50 -2.03
N PHE A 262 4.36 24.05 -2.13
CA PHE A 262 4.71 25.34 -1.55
C PHE A 262 5.92 25.99 -2.21
N ASN A 263 5.95 27.31 -2.10
CA ASN A 263 7.02 28.13 -2.64
C ASN A 263 8.26 28.12 -1.72
N LEU A 264 9.45 27.97 -2.30
CA LEU A 264 10.73 28.19 -1.61
C LEU A 264 11.20 29.64 -1.75
N GLU A 265 10.83 30.30 -2.84
CA GLU A 265 11.10 31.71 -3.14
C GLU A 265 9.80 32.40 -3.55
N GLN A 266 9.71 33.75 -3.54
CA GLN A 266 8.47 34.48 -3.86
C GLN A 266 8.02 34.30 -5.33
N ALA A 267 7.38 33.16 -5.62
CA ALA A 267 6.75 32.83 -6.90
C ALA A 267 5.25 32.58 -6.69
N GLY A 268 4.39 33.14 -7.55
CA GLY A 268 2.95 32.85 -7.55
C GLY A 268 2.65 31.60 -8.37
N VAL A 269 3.14 30.44 -7.91
CA VAL A 269 2.95 29.16 -8.61
C VAL A 269 1.58 28.58 -8.28
N ARG A 270 0.89 28.11 -9.31
CA ARG A 270 -0.41 27.46 -9.20
C ARG A 270 -0.59 26.41 -10.29
N ILE A 271 -1.48 25.47 -10.04
CA ILE A 271 -1.89 24.45 -11.00
C ILE A 271 -3.37 24.72 -11.30
N ASN A 272 -3.71 24.91 -12.56
CA ASN A 272 -5.09 25.11 -12.99
C ASN A 272 -5.64 23.85 -13.62
N LEU A 273 -6.88 23.54 -13.27
CA LEU A 273 -7.75 22.67 -14.06
C LEU A 273 -8.56 23.56 -15.00
N MET A 274 -8.67 23.13 -16.26
CA MET A 274 -9.27 23.90 -17.34
C MET A 274 -10.26 23.04 -18.13
N ASP A 275 -11.34 23.66 -18.59
CA ASP A 275 -12.32 23.00 -19.44
C ASP A 275 -11.83 22.84 -20.89
N SER A 276 -12.69 22.26 -21.73
CA SER A 276 -12.42 21.97 -23.14
C SER A 276 -12.21 23.25 -23.96
N GLU A 277 -12.82 24.36 -23.54
CA GLU A 277 -12.65 25.71 -24.10
C GLU A 277 -11.41 26.43 -23.56
N SER A 278 -10.71 25.85 -22.59
CA SER A 278 -9.54 26.41 -21.90
C SER A 278 -9.87 27.53 -20.90
N ASN A 279 -11.10 27.57 -20.38
CA ASN A 279 -11.43 28.38 -19.21
C ASN A 279 -10.91 27.69 -17.94
N ILE A 280 -10.42 28.46 -16.97
CA ILE A 280 -9.99 27.92 -15.68
C ILE A 280 -11.24 27.59 -14.87
N VAL A 281 -11.39 26.32 -14.50
CA VAL A 281 -12.52 25.81 -13.69
C VAL A 281 -12.10 25.47 -12.26
N GLY A 282 -10.79 25.45 -11.99
CA GLY A 282 -10.26 25.30 -10.64
C GLY A 282 -8.77 25.66 -10.59
N THR A 283 -8.31 26.10 -9.42
CA THR A 283 -6.91 26.48 -9.22
C THR A 283 -6.41 26.02 -7.86
N LEU A 284 -5.35 25.21 -7.86
CA LEU A 284 -4.60 24.83 -6.68
C LEU A 284 -3.39 25.76 -6.54
N TRP A 285 -3.25 26.43 -5.39
CA TRP A 285 -2.18 27.41 -5.16
C TRP A 285 -1.09 26.88 -4.23
N ALA A 286 0.17 27.17 -4.54
CA ALA A 286 1.31 26.74 -3.71
C ALA A 286 1.36 27.45 -2.34
N ASP A 287 0.85 28.67 -2.24
CA ASP A 287 0.84 29.44 -0.99
C ASP A 287 -0.38 29.12 -0.10
N LYS A 288 -1.31 28.31 -0.59
CA LYS A 288 -2.48 27.86 0.17
C LYS A 288 -2.26 26.51 0.84
N ALA A 289 -3.01 26.31 1.92
CA ALA A 289 -3.07 25.04 2.62
C ALA A 289 -3.86 23.97 1.84
N GLU A 290 -4.59 24.35 0.78
CA GLU A 290 -5.28 23.43 -0.12
C GLU A 290 -4.26 22.47 -0.77
N LYS A 291 -4.66 21.21 -0.84
CA LYS A 291 -3.82 20.11 -1.36
C LYS A 291 -4.55 19.26 -2.38
N GLU A 292 -5.84 19.52 -2.59
CA GLU A 292 -6.70 18.77 -3.49
C GLU A 292 -7.70 19.73 -4.14
N LEU A 293 -8.11 19.42 -5.37
CA LEU A 293 -9.05 20.19 -6.16
C LEU A 293 -9.75 19.27 -7.16
N SER A 294 -11.09 19.25 -7.15
CA SER A 294 -11.90 18.51 -8.12
C SER A 294 -12.73 19.45 -8.98
N ALA A 295 -12.78 19.21 -10.29
CA ALA A 295 -13.58 19.99 -11.23
C ALA A 295 -13.96 19.18 -12.47
N LYS A 296 -15.03 19.58 -13.17
CA LYS A 296 -15.27 19.13 -14.55
C LYS A 296 -14.28 19.82 -15.47
N CYS A 297 -13.28 19.09 -15.95
CA CYS A 297 -12.19 19.61 -16.76
C CYS A 297 -11.69 18.56 -17.74
N SER A 298 -10.91 19.00 -18.71
CA SER A 298 -10.23 18.16 -19.69
C SER A 298 -8.76 18.52 -19.86
N LYS A 299 -8.33 19.62 -19.23
CA LYS A 299 -6.98 20.16 -19.31
C LYS A 299 -6.41 20.54 -17.94
N ILE A 300 -5.09 20.44 -17.80
CA ILE A 300 -4.32 20.87 -16.62
C ILE A 300 -3.14 21.76 -17.05
N ARG A 301 -2.79 22.78 -16.27
CA ARG A 301 -1.68 23.68 -16.59
C ARG A 301 -0.97 24.22 -15.36
N PHE A 302 0.36 24.23 -15.38
CA PHE A 302 1.16 24.97 -14.40
C PHE A 302 1.30 26.43 -14.82
N ASP A 303 1.04 27.35 -13.89
CA ASP A 303 1.19 28.79 -14.07
C ASP A 303 2.20 29.33 -13.04
N TRP A 304 2.99 30.32 -13.44
CA TRP A 304 3.89 31.01 -12.53
C TRP A 304 4.02 32.50 -12.87
N SER A 305 3.97 33.36 -11.85
CA SER A 305 3.91 34.81 -12.05
C SER A 305 5.26 35.46 -12.36
N ARG A 306 6.36 34.92 -11.83
CA ARG A 306 7.75 35.39 -11.94
C ARG A 306 8.68 34.18 -11.73
N GLY A 307 9.92 34.23 -12.21
CA GLY A 307 10.92 33.20 -11.90
C GLY A 307 11.04 32.96 -10.39
N GLY A 308 11.44 31.76 -10.01
CA GLY A 308 11.54 31.35 -8.60
C GLY A 308 11.51 29.84 -8.43
N LYS A 309 11.50 29.41 -7.18
CA LYS A 309 11.68 28.01 -6.80
C LYS A 309 10.51 27.50 -5.96
N PHE A 310 10.03 26.30 -6.24
CA PHE A 310 8.96 25.66 -5.48
C PHE A 310 9.19 24.16 -5.32
N ILE A 311 8.46 23.55 -4.38
CA ILE A 311 8.39 22.11 -4.20
C ILE A 311 6.96 21.67 -4.46
N VAL A 312 6.83 20.57 -5.20
CA VAL A 312 5.59 19.79 -5.29
C VAL A 312 5.92 18.31 -5.13
N SER A 313 5.11 17.60 -4.35
CA SER A 313 5.32 16.20 -4.00
C SER A 313 4.04 15.42 -4.14
N ASP A 314 4.16 14.17 -4.59
CA ASP A 314 3.04 13.23 -4.73
C ASP A 314 1.89 13.81 -5.58
N LEU A 315 2.22 14.51 -6.67
CA LEU A 315 1.19 15.07 -7.55
C LEU A 315 0.43 13.95 -8.26
N MET A 316 -0.88 13.91 -8.03
CA MET A 316 -1.79 12.94 -8.65
C MET A 316 -2.92 13.68 -9.36
N LEU A 317 -3.17 13.31 -10.62
CA LEU A 317 -4.37 13.71 -11.35
C LEU A 317 -5.10 12.44 -11.77
N ASN A 318 -6.33 12.26 -11.30
CA ASN A 318 -7.16 11.09 -11.61
C ASN A 318 -8.57 11.49 -12.03
N PHE A 319 -9.27 10.59 -12.73
CA PHE A 319 -10.71 10.75 -12.96
C PHE A 319 -11.51 10.59 -11.66
N GLY A 320 -12.62 11.31 -11.56
CA GLY A 320 -13.53 11.30 -10.41
C GLY A 320 -13.42 12.53 -9.50
N ASN A 321 -14.19 12.52 -8.41
CA ASN A 321 -14.28 13.60 -7.42
C ASN A 321 -13.51 13.31 -6.12
N THR A 322 -12.76 12.21 -6.08
CA THR A 322 -11.98 11.78 -4.93
C THR A 322 -10.53 11.69 -5.34
N ALA A 323 -9.64 12.26 -4.54
CA ALA A 323 -8.20 12.12 -4.73
C ALA A 323 -7.79 10.66 -4.48
N LEU A 324 -7.05 10.08 -5.43
CA LEU A 324 -6.41 8.79 -5.22
C LEU A 324 -5.02 8.97 -4.57
N PRO A 325 -4.50 7.94 -3.88
CA PRO A 325 -3.09 7.91 -3.49
C PRO A 325 -2.19 8.11 -4.70
N TYR A 326 -1.03 8.73 -4.49
CA TYR A 326 -0.08 8.94 -5.57
C TYR A 326 0.43 7.62 -6.16
N GLU A 327 0.40 7.55 -7.48
CA GLU A 327 1.13 6.61 -8.32
C GLU A 327 1.83 7.38 -9.47
N PRO A 328 2.94 6.85 -10.00
CA PRO A 328 3.60 7.45 -11.14
C PRO A 328 2.72 7.35 -12.39
N TYR A 329 3.01 8.20 -13.37
CA TYR A 329 2.38 8.12 -14.68
C TYR A 329 2.93 6.92 -15.45
N THR A 330 2.02 6.08 -15.95
CA THR A 330 2.34 4.81 -16.64
C THR A 330 1.56 4.66 -17.94
N ASP A 331 1.24 5.77 -18.61
CA ASP A 331 0.45 5.80 -19.86
C ASP A 331 -0.93 5.14 -19.77
N GLY A 332 -1.52 5.13 -18.56
CA GLY A 332 -2.80 4.47 -18.33
C GLY A 332 -2.70 2.95 -18.14
N VAL A 333 -1.48 2.39 -18.07
CA VAL A 333 -1.25 0.95 -17.95
C VAL A 333 -0.77 0.60 -16.55
N PRO A 334 -1.41 -0.34 -15.83
CA PRO A 334 -0.90 -0.84 -14.57
C PRO A 334 0.55 -1.33 -14.70
N LYS A 335 1.42 -0.86 -13.79
CA LYS A 335 2.85 -1.20 -13.80
C LYS A 335 3.47 -1.11 -12.42
N LEU A 336 4.39 -2.02 -12.11
CA LEU A 336 5.17 -2.01 -10.88
C LEU A 336 6.08 -0.77 -10.81
N TYR A 337 6.10 -0.12 -9.65
CA TYR A 337 6.97 1.01 -9.34
C TYR A 337 7.43 0.99 -7.87
N GLY A 338 8.48 1.76 -7.60
CA GLY A 338 9.19 1.76 -6.33
C GLY A 338 10.66 1.49 -6.59
N ASP A 339 11.54 2.17 -5.87
CA ASP A 339 12.99 1.96 -6.01
C ASP A 339 13.71 2.12 -4.68
N LYS A 340 12.98 2.33 -3.59
CA LYS A 340 13.53 2.64 -2.27
C LYS A 340 12.71 2.05 -1.14
N VAL A 341 13.42 1.68 -0.08
CA VAL A 341 12.86 1.36 1.24
C VAL A 341 13.35 2.40 2.24
N ASN A 342 12.44 3.02 2.98
CA ASN A 342 12.76 3.98 4.02
C ASN A 342 12.67 3.33 5.40
N VAL A 343 13.71 3.51 6.20
CA VAL A 343 13.80 3.09 7.60
C VAL A 343 13.82 4.33 8.48
N GLU A 344 13.06 4.32 9.56
CA GLU A 344 13.03 5.39 10.55
C GLU A 344 13.39 4.86 11.94
N VAL A 345 14.39 5.49 12.58
CA VAL A 345 14.81 5.22 13.96
C VAL A 345 14.29 6.34 14.83
N CYS A 346 13.54 5.97 15.85
CA CYS A 346 12.72 6.90 16.60
C CYS A 346 12.76 6.62 18.10
N GLY A 347 12.51 7.64 18.92
CA GLY A 347 12.32 7.46 20.36
C GLY A 347 10.96 6.87 20.72
N LYS A 348 10.64 6.81 22.01
CA LYS A 348 9.32 6.39 22.49
C LYS A 348 8.22 7.26 21.85
N ASN A 349 7.15 6.65 21.34
CA ASN A 349 5.94 7.41 21.07
C ASN A 349 5.19 7.61 22.40
N TRP A 350 5.13 8.85 22.85
CA TRP A 350 4.44 9.26 24.08
C TRP A 350 2.93 9.43 23.89
N LEU A 351 2.43 9.24 22.66
CA LEU A 351 1.02 9.16 22.35
C LEU A 351 0.63 7.71 22.04
N HIS A 352 -0.24 7.14 22.88
CA HIS A 352 -0.84 5.84 22.62
C HIS A 352 -2.27 6.01 22.12
N VAL A 353 -2.47 5.81 20.82
CA VAL A 353 -3.80 5.78 20.21
C VAL A 353 -4.47 4.44 20.56
N THR A 354 -5.26 4.44 21.63
CA THR A 354 -6.01 3.26 22.05
C THR A 354 -7.06 2.90 21.00
N PRO A 355 -7.25 1.60 20.66
CA PRO A 355 -8.30 1.17 19.75
C PRO A 355 -9.68 1.73 20.15
N PHE A 356 -10.43 2.24 19.18
CA PHE A 356 -11.77 2.77 19.39
C PHE A 356 -12.71 2.29 18.28
N ARG A 357 -14.01 2.23 18.59
CA ARG A 357 -15.05 1.90 17.60
C ARG A 357 -15.22 3.07 16.64
N THR A 358 -15.53 2.76 15.38
CA THR A 358 -15.85 3.77 14.36
C THR A 358 -16.86 4.78 14.90
N LYS A 359 -16.53 6.07 14.77
CA LYS A 359 -17.33 7.19 15.29
C LYS A 359 -17.72 8.09 14.13
N PHE A 360 -19.01 8.31 13.93
CA PHE A 360 -19.54 9.32 13.02
C PHE A 360 -20.09 10.50 13.81
N GLN A 361 -19.67 11.72 13.49
CA GLN A 361 -20.12 12.95 14.15
C GLN A 361 -20.09 14.12 13.16
N ASN A 362 -21.19 14.86 13.07
CA ASN A 362 -21.30 16.11 12.30
C ASN A 362 -20.78 16.02 10.85
N GLY A 363 -20.99 14.90 10.16
CA GLY A 363 -20.53 14.70 8.78
C GLY A 363 -19.12 14.13 8.63
N VAL A 364 -18.41 13.85 9.73
CA VAL A 364 -17.07 13.24 9.74
C VAL A 364 -17.10 11.86 10.38
N THR A 365 -16.40 10.90 9.79
CA THR A 365 -16.19 9.54 10.29
C THR A 365 -14.74 9.37 10.77
N PHE A 366 -14.54 8.75 11.92
CA PHE A 366 -13.25 8.37 12.48
C PHE A 366 -13.18 6.86 12.66
N GLU A 367 -12.17 6.19 12.10
CA GLU A 367 -11.95 4.75 12.20
C GLU A 367 -10.54 4.46 12.76
N TYR A 368 -10.40 3.47 13.64
CA TYR A 368 -9.09 3.05 14.13
C TYR A 368 -8.39 2.15 13.10
N VAL A 369 -7.12 2.44 12.83
CA VAL A 369 -6.24 1.65 11.95
C VAL A 369 -5.10 1.09 12.77
N LYS A 370 -4.87 -0.23 12.73
CA LYS A 370 -3.74 -0.84 13.45
C LYS A 370 -2.40 -0.38 12.88
N PRO A 371 -1.34 -0.21 13.69
CA PRO A 371 -1.31 -0.35 15.15
C PRO A 371 -1.67 0.93 15.94
N GLY A 372 -1.96 2.06 15.30
CA GLY A 372 -2.19 3.33 15.99
C GLY A 372 -2.63 4.50 15.10
N GLY A 373 -3.10 4.20 13.89
CA GLY A 373 -3.62 5.17 12.95
C GLY A 373 -5.09 5.51 13.17
N ILE A 374 -5.51 6.64 12.59
CA ILE A 374 -6.86 7.19 12.65
C ILE A 374 -7.25 7.56 11.22
N LYS A 375 -8.16 6.82 10.61
CA LYS A 375 -8.75 7.18 9.31
C LYS A 375 -9.89 8.16 9.54
N VAL A 376 -9.88 9.26 8.80
CA VAL A 376 -10.84 10.36 8.89
C VAL A 376 -11.45 10.59 7.51
N THR A 377 -12.78 10.48 7.40
CA THR A 377 -13.50 10.70 6.14
C THR A 377 -14.71 11.61 6.31
N GLY A 378 -14.95 12.51 5.36
CA GLY A 378 -16.17 13.32 5.27
C GLY A 378 -15.95 14.82 5.48
N THR A 379 -17.04 15.58 5.32
CA THR A 379 -17.06 17.05 5.44
C THR A 379 -17.73 17.46 6.75
N ALA A 380 -17.02 18.22 7.56
CA ALA A 380 -17.53 18.71 8.83
C ALA A 380 -18.66 19.74 8.61
N THR A 381 -19.90 19.38 8.98
CA THR A 381 -21.06 20.28 8.96
C THR A 381 -21.01 21.35 10.05
N THR A 382 -20.27 21.08 11.13
CA THR A 382 -19.88 22.00 12.20
C THR A 382 -18.49 21.63 12.70
N ASN A 383 -17.83 22.50 13.48
CA ASN A 383 -16.57 22.13 14.13
C ASN A 383 -16.73 20.81 14.92
N THR A 384 -15.82 19.87 14.70
CA THR A 384 -15.95 18.49 15.16
C THR A 384 -14.64 17.96 15.70
N ASP A 385 -14.64 17.57 16.97
CA ASP A 385 -13.46 17.00 17.61
C ASP A 385 -13.34 15.50 17.32
N SER A 386 -12.10 15.08 17.06
CA SER A 386 -11.76 13.66 17.05
C SER A 386 -11.99 13.00 18.42
N PRO A 387 -12.01 11.66 18.50
CA PRO A 387 -11.84 10.97 19.78
C PRO A 387 -10.62 11.52 20.53
N VAL A 388 -10.73 11.66 21.85
CA VAL A 388 -9.63 12.13 22.69
C VAL A 388 -8.79 10.96 23.17
N PHE A 389 -7.48 11.14 23.20
CA PHE A 389 -6.54 10.09 23.59
C PHE A 389 -5.76 10.54 24.82
N PRO A 390 -5.88 9.86 25.97
CA PRO A 390 -5.14 10.21 27.17
C PRO A 390 -3.63 10.22 26.93
N ILE A 391 -2.96 11.16 27.57
CA ILE A 391 -1.49 11.30 27.47
C ILE A 391 -0.90 11.48 28.86
N GLU A 392 0.30 10.95 29.04
CA GLU A 392 1.12 11.14 30.23
C GLU A 392 2.47 11.69 29.77
N LEU A 393 2.62 13.02 29.89
CA LEU A 393 3.82 13.74 29.47
C LEU A 393 4.49 14.39 30.68
N GLU A 394 5.78 14.18 30.85
CA GLU A 394 6.56 14.91 31.84
C GLU A 394 6.82 16.35 31.37
N PRO A 395 7.15 17.30 32.26
CA PRO A 395 7.59 18.63 31.85
C PRO A 395 8.76 18.58 30.86
N GLY A 396 8.68 19.33 29.77
CA GLY A 396 9.67 19.25 28.69
C GLY A 396 9.21 19.86 27.37
N ASP A 397 10.11 19.88 26.39
CA ASP A 397 9.83 20.28 25.02
C ASP A 397 9.48 19.03 24.19
N TYR A 398 8.37 19.10 23.47
CA TYR A 398 7.82 18.00 22.68
C TYR A 398 7.53 18.44 21.25
N TYR A 399 7.48 17.42 20.40
CA TYR A 399 7.15 17.53 19.00
C TYR A 399 6.06 16.54 18.67
N THR A 400 5.31 16.87 17.63
CA THR A 400 4.43 15.92 16.97
C THR A 400 4.74 15.85 15.49
N ASP A 401 4.81 14.65 14.96
CA ASP A 401 4.95 14.37 13.54
C ASP A 401 3.81 13.47 13.06
N ARG A 402 3.87 13.12 11.76
CA ARG A 402 2.93 12.22 11.09
C ARG A 402 1.46 12.63 11.28
N THR A 403 1.23 13.93 11.47
CA THR A 403 -0.08 14.57 11.49
C THR A 403 -0.22 15.59 10.36
N THR A 404 -1.30 15.47 9.62
CA THR A 404 -1.75 16.42 8.59
C THR A 404 -2.79 17.40 9.13
N VAL A 405 -3.32 17.14 10.32
CA VAL A 405 -4.40 17.90 10.97
C VAL A 405 -3.88 18.90 12.00
N LYS A 406 -4.66 19.95 12.24
CA LYS A 406 -4.44 20.87 13.36
C LYS A 406 -4.80 20.14 14.65
N GLN A 407 -3.80 19.87 15.46
CA GLN A 407 -3.92 19.10 16.71
C GLN A 407 -3.60 19.95 17.93
N ALA A 408 -4.11 19.50 19.08
CA ALA A 408 -3.85 20.12 20.37
C ALA A 408 -3.60 19.08 21.46
N VAL A 409 -2.64 19.40 22.32
CA VAL A 409 -2.44 18.76 23.61
C VAL A 409 -3.19 19.56 24.67
N VAL A 410 -4.05 18.91 25.44
CA VAL A 410 -4.80 19.53 26.52
C VAL A 410 -4.14 19.20 27.85
N VAL A 411 -3.80 20.25 28.59
CA VAL A 411 -3.26 20.18 29.94
C VAL A 411 -4.19 20.90 30.91
N GLU A 412 -4.16 20.53 32.18
CA GLU A 412 -4.73 21.34 33.25
C GLU A 412 -3.60 22.14 33.92
N ARG A 413 -3.73 23.46 33.90
CA ARG A 413 -2.77 24.40 34.46
C ARG A 413 -3.50 25.30 35.44
N ASN A 414 -3.08 25.31 36.70
CA ASN A 414 -3.71 26.10 37.77
C ASN A 414 -5.24 25.89 37.87
N GLY A 415 -5.69 24.63 37.76
CA GLY A 415 -7.11 24.25 37.84
C GLY A 415 -7.95 24.60 36.60
N LYS A 416 -7.34 25.07 35.50
CA LYS A 416 -8.03 25.36 34.23
C LYS A 416 -7.45 24.55 33.07
N ARG A 417 -8.31 24.06 32.18
CA ARG A 417 -7.85 23.42 30.93
C ARG A 417 -7.19 24.46 30.03
N THR A 418 -6.06 24.10 29.46
CA THR A 418 -5.26 24.89 28.52
C THR A 418 -4.98 24.03 27.30
N TRP A 419 -5.21 24.59 26.12
CA TRP A 419 -5.01 23.93 24.84
C TRP A 419 -3.69 24.40 24.23
N ILE A 420 -2.76 23.49 24.08
CA ILE A 420 -1.45 23.76 23.51
C ILE A 420 -1.47 23.23 22.08
N SER A 421 -1.53 24.15 21.12
CA SER A 421 -1.60 23.82 19.69
C SER A 421 -0.23 24.00 19.03
N GLY A 422 0.04 23.20 17.99
CA GLY A 422 1.24 23.31 17.17
C GLY A 422 2.10 22.04 17.16
N LYS A 423 2.99 21.95 16.16
CA LYS A 423 3.91 20.81 15.98
C LYS A 423 5.04 20.77 17.01
N LYS A 424 5.32 21.90 17.66
CA LYS A 424 6.30 22.03 18.75
C LYS A 424 5.59 22.65 19.93
N PHE A 425 5.70 22.05 21.10
CA PHE A 425 5.02 22.52 22.29
C PHE A 425 5.81 22.19 23.55
N LYS A 426 5.48 22.86 24.65
CA LYS A 426 6.14 22.69 25.94
C LYS A 426 5.12 22.33 27.01
N ILE A 427 5.44 21.31 27.80
CA ILE A 427 4.73 20.96 29.04
C ILE A 427 5.49 21.63 30.20
N LEU A 428 4.80 22.47 30.96
CA LEU A 428 5.36 23.18 32.11
C LEU A 428 5.30 22.31 33.38
N GLN A 429 6.06 22.69 34.40
CA GLN A 429 6.18 21.92 35.64
C GLN A 429 4.85 21.78 36.41
N ASN A 430 3.95 22.76 36.28
CA ASN A 430 2.62 22.76 36.91
C ASN A 430 1.50 22.31 35.95
N ASP A 431 1.85 21.80 34.76
CA ASP A 431 0.87 21.21 33.86
C ASP A 431 0.57 19.78 34.27
N VAL A 432 -0.72 19.43 34.24
CA VAL A 432 -1.18 18.04 34.31
C VAL A 432 -1.74 17.68 32.94
N PRO A 433 -0.98 16.98 32.08
CA PRO A 433 -1.49 16.52 30.78
C PRO A 433 -2.75 15.68 30.95
N LYS A 434 -3.70 15.85 30.02
CA LYS A 434 -4.98 15.14 30.06
C LYS A 434 -5.16 14.28 28.82
N TYR A 435 -5.16 14.90 27.64
CA TYR A 435 -5.39 14.19 26.39
C TYR A 435 -4.87 14.97 25.19
N TRP A 436 -4.62 14.24 24.11
CA TRP A 436 -4.39 14.77 22.78
C TRP A 436 -5.67 14.60 21.94
N TYR A 437 -5.96 15.56 21.08
CA TYR A 437 -7.05 15.49 20.10
C TYR A 437 -6.78 16.44 18.93
N PHE A 438 -7.64 16.39 17.91
CA PHE A 438 -7.62 17.33 16.79
C PHE A 438 -9.05 17.68 16.33
N PRO A 439 -9.37 18.96 16.11
CA PRO A 439 -10.63 19.35 15.49
C PRO A 439 -10.56 19.29 13.96
N ILE A 440 -11.70 18.99 13.34
CA ILE A 440 -12.02 19.28 11.93
C ILE A 440 -12.95 20.49 11.92
N LEU A 441 -12.57 21.57 11.23
CA LEU A 441 -13.36 22.80 11.24
C LEU A 441 -14.57 22.68 10.31
N GLN A 442 -15.62 23.42 10.60
CA GLN A 442 -16.80 23.48 9.74
C GLN A 442 -16.42 23.82 8.30
N GLY A 443 -16.89 23.01 7.36
CA GLY A 443 -16.60 23.13 5.93
C GLY A 443 -15.36 22.37 5.47
N ASP A 444 -14.48 21.95 6.39
CA ASP A 444 -13.30 21.15 6.02
C ASP A 444 -13.73 19.72 5.64
N THR A 445 -13.26 19.27 4.49
CA THR A 445 -13.36 17.87 4.04
C THR A 445 -12.03 17.18 4.27
N VAL A 446 -12.06 15.98 4.87
CA VAL A 446 -10.88 15.16 5.08
C VAL A 446 -11.13 13.77 4.52
N ASN A 447 -10.15 13.20 3.82
CA ASN A 447 -10.10 11.79 3.45
C ASN A 447 -8.65 11.29 3.62
N ALA A 448 -8.26 11.02 4.87
CA ALA A 448 -6.88 10.69 5.18
C ALA A 448 -6.77 9.70 6.33
N THR A 449 -5.69 8.92 6.34
CA THR A 449 -5.28 8.13 7.52
C THR A 449 -4.09 8.81 8.18
N ILE A 450 -4.22 9.08 9.48
CA ILE A 450 -3.24 9.84 10.28
C ILE A 450 -2.58 8.89 11.28
N TYR A 451 -1.26 8.94 11.43
CA TYR A 451 -0.52 8.15 12.41
C TYR A 451 0.17 9.08 13.42
N PRO A 452 -0.57 9.65 14.38
CA PRO A 452 -0.04 10.73 15.21
C PRO A 452 1.04 10.21 16.16
N ARG A 453 2.10 11.01 16.30
CA ARG A 453 3.18 10.75 17.27
C ARG A 453 3.39 11.94 18.18
N ILE A 454 3.73 11.68 19.44
CA ILE A 454 4.36 12.65 20.33
C ILE A 454 5.72 12.11 20.73
N TYR A 455 6.76 12.92 20.60
CA TYR A 455 8.12 12.58 21.02
C TYR A 455 8.79 13.80 21.68
N LYS A 456 9.72 13.56 22.60
CA LYS A 456 10.50 14.66 23.19
C LYS A 456 11.38 15.31 22.11
N LYS A 457 11.73 16.58 22.25
CA LYS A 457 12.56 17.31 21.28
C LYS A 457 13.85 16.59 20.91
N GLU A 458 14.51 16.05 21.93
CA GLU A 458 15.73 15.25 21.85
C GLU A 458 15.51 13.89 21.15
N GLU A 459 14.26 13.44 21.04
CA GLU A 459 13.85 12.18 20.41
C GLU A 459 13.46 12.31 18.93
N THR A 460 13.88 13.39 18.26
CA THR A 460 13.52 13.65 16.85
C THR A 460 13.93 12.49 15.95
N PRO A 461 12.99 11.88 15.19
CA PRO A 461 13.28 10.73 14.34
C PRO A 461 14.41 10.95 13.34
N ARG A 462 15.09 9.86 13.00
CA ARG A 462 16.18 9.82 12.03
C ARG A 462 15.84 8.80 10.95
N SER A 463 15.91 9.23 9.70
CA SER A 463 15.53 8.40 8.57
C SER A 463 16.75 7.98 7.74
N LEU A 464 16.63 6.81 7.12
CA LEU A 464 17.54 6.24 6.15
C LEU A 464 16.71 5.79 4.94
N SER A 465 17.16 6.09 3.73
CA SER A 465 16.53 5.62 2.50
C SER A 465 17.53 4.75 1.75
N ILE A 466 17.13 3.54 1.37
CA ILE A 466 18.00 2.56 0.71
C ILE A 466 17.40 2.22 -0.66
N SER A 467 18.23 2.24 -1.68
CA SER A 467 17.85 1.94 -3.05
C SER A 467 17.72 0.44 -3.26
N THR A 468 16.56 0.01 -3.74
CA THR A 468 16.18 -1.38 -4.06
C THR A 468 15.60 -1.43 -5.47
N PRO A 469 16.43 -1.42 -6.53
CA PRO A 469 15.98 -1.28 -7.91
C PRO A 469 15.01 -2.36 -8.39
N THR A 470 15.10 -3.56 -7.81
CA THR A 470 14.21 -4.71 -8.06
C THR A 470 13.28 -4.98 -6.87
N GLY A 471 13.27 -4.08 -5.88
CA GLY A 471 12.59 -4.26 -4.61
C GLY A 471 13.33 -5.25 -3.72
N LEU A 472 12.60 -5.84 -2.77
CA LEU A 472 13.06 -6.97 -1.97
C LEU A 472 12.05 -8.13 -2.11
N PRO A 473 12.07 -8.86 -3.25
CA PRO A 473 11.26 -10.06 -3.43
C PRO A 473 11.67 -11.19 -2.47
N ALA A 474 10.71 -12.05 -2.14
CA ALA A 474 10.97 -13.30 -1.44
C ALA A 474 10.08 -14.44 -1.92
N ILE A 475 10.52 -15.68 -1.68
CA ILE A 475 9.74 -16.88 -1.94
C ILE A 475 9.56 -17.64 -0.61
N PRO A 476 8.33 -17.97 -0.20
CA PRO A 476 8.10 -18.74 1.02
C PRO A 476 8.51 -20.19 0.78
N VAL A 477 9.34 -20.73 1.66
CA VAL A 477 9.90 -22.09 1.59
C VAL A 477 9.58 -22.89 2.84
N ASP A 478 9.53 -24.22 2.72
CA ASP A 478 9.22 -25.07 3.87
C ASP A 478 10.44 -25.22 4.80
N THR A 479 11.66 -25.15 4.24
CA THR A 479 12.95 -25.20 4.95
C THR A 479 13.99 -24.34 4.25
N ASP A 480 15.10 -24.08 4.92
CA ASP A 480 16.30 -23.40 4.40
C ASP A 480 16.09 -21.94 3.97
N GLY A 481 15.11 -21.27 4.59
CA GLY A 481 14.93 -19.83 4.44
C GLY A 481 16.05 -19.04 5.12
N ASN A 482 16.34 -17.85 4.58
CA ASN A 482 17.30 -16.91 5.18
C ASN A 482 16.69 -16.04 6.29
N TYR A 483 15.36 -16.05 6.47
CA TYR A 483 14.71 -15.59 7.70
C TYR A 483 13.40 -16.37 7.96
N THR A 484 12.90 -16.26 9.19
CA THR A 484 11.61 -16.80 9.63
C THR A 484 10.74 -15.66 10.13
N ASP A 485 9.51 -15.55 9.63
CA ASP A 485 8.57 -14.51 10.05
C ASP A 485 7.90 -14.82 11.40
N ALA A 486 7.08 -13.89 11.89
CA ALA A 486 6.38 -14.01 13.17
C ALA A 486 5.36 -15.19 13.22
N ASN A 487 4.95 -15.73 12.07
CA ASN A 487 4.04 -16.88 11.97
C ASN A 487 4.81 -18.21 11.86
N GLY A 488 6.15 -18.18 11.82
CA GLY A 488 6.99 -19.36 11.65
C GLY A 488 7.22 -19.77 10.19
N GLN A 489 6.78 -18.98 9.21
CA GLN A 489 7.05 -19.26 7.80
C GLN A 489 8.49 -18.85 7.47
N GLN A 490 9.23 -19.75 6.80
CA GLN A 490 10.57 -19.47 6.30
C GLN A 490 10.52 -18.85 4.91
N TRP A 491 11.46 -17.97 4.63
CA TRP A 491 11.53 -17.23 3.37
C TRP A 491 12.95 -17.24 2.83
N ILE A 492 13.11 -17.40 1.52
CA ILE A 492 14.34 -17.01 0.82
C ILE A 492 14.06 -15.65 0.21
N ALA A 493 14.71 -14.61 0.73
CA ALA A 493 14.46 -13.23 0.33
C ALA A 493 15.70 -12.53 -0.18
N ASP A 494 15.51 -11.57 -1.06
CA ASP A 494 16.46 -10.47 -1.20
C ASP A 494 16.53 -9.71 0.13
N TYR A 495 17.71 -9.21 0.50
CA TYR A 495 17.87 -8.48 1.74
C TYR A 495 18.96 -7.41 1.67
N VAL A 496 18.82 -6.41 2.53
CA VAL A 496 19.86 -5.42 2.80
C VAL A 496 20.52 -5.77 4.14
N ASP A 497 21.85 -5.84 4.16
CA ASP A 497 22.66 -6.04 5.35
C ASP A 497 23.56 -4.81 5.55
N LEU A 498 23.12 -3.86 6.37
CA LEU A 498 23.83 -2.61 6.58
C LEU A 498 25.13 -2.78 7.38
N LYS A 499 25.25 -3.85 8.15
CA LYS A 499 26.48 -4.20 8.86
C LYS A 499 27.58 -4.66 7.89
N ARG A 500 27.20 -5.44 6.88
CA ARG A 500 28.09 -5.83 5.78
C ARG A 500 28.21 -4.75 4.70
N GLU A 501 27.39 -3.70 4.76
CA GLU A 501 27.28 -2.65 3.75
C GLU A 501 26.88 -3.21 2.37
N LYS A 502 26.03 -4.26 2.34
CA LYS A 502 25.62 -4.97 1.13
C LYS A 502 24.11 -5.02 0.93
N TYR A 503 23.71 -4.96 -0.33
CA TYR A 503 22.45 -5.52 -0.83
C TYR A 503 22.71 -6.91 -1.40
N VAL A 504 21.89 -7.89 -1.05
CA VAL A 504 22.02 -9.30 -1.47
C VAL A 504 20.75 -9.74 -2.18
N GLN A 505 20.90 -10.11 -3.44
CA GLN A 505 19.83 -10.63 -4.29
C GLN A 505 19.91 -12.16 -4.35
N ASN A 506 18.89 -12.82 -3.82
CA ASN A 506 18.69 -14.28 -3.88
C ASN A 506 17.62 -14.66 -4.92
N ILE A 507 16.72 -13.75 -5.27
CA ILE A 507 15.60 -14.01 -6.17
C ILE A 507 15.89 -13.41 -7.54
N CYS A 508 15.55 -14.17 -8.56
CA CYS A 508 15.59 -13.76 -9.95
C CYS A 508 14.15 -13.65 -10.46
N ASP A 509 13.84 -12.52 -11.10
CA ASP A 509 12.58 -12.31 -11.82
C ASP A 509 12.80 -12.55 -13.32
N LEU A 510 11.99 -13.43 -13.90
CA LEU A 510 11.98 -13.73 -15.32
C LEU A 510 10.70 -13.15 -15.97
N PRO A 511 10.78 -11.94 -16.55
CA PRO A 511 9.75 -11.45 -17.46
C PRO A 511 9.80 -12.29 -18.75
N LEU A 512 8.91 -13.27 -18.86
CA LEU A 512 8.95 -14.25 -19.94
C LEU A 512 8.67 -13.63 -21.32
N LYS A 513 8.00 -12.48 -21.33
CA LYS A 513 7.72 -11.68 -22.52
C LYS A 513 8.97 -11.02 -23.10
N ASP A 514 9.84 -10.48 -22.23
CA ASP A 514 11.01 -9.69 -22.63
C ASP A 514 12.26 -10.54 -22.89
N ILE A 515 12.22 -11.82 -22.53
CA ILE A 515 13.37 -12.73 -22.61
C ILE A 515 13.09 -13.84 -23.63
N SER A 516 13.99 -13.96 -24.61
CA SER A 516 13.95 -15.07 -25.56
C SER A 516 14.43 -16.36 -24.91
N LEU A 517 13.49 -17.15 -24.38
CA LEU A 517 13.70 -18.50 -23.85
C LEU A 517 13.28 -19.56 -24.87
N GLU A 518 14.10 -20.60 -24.99
CA GLU A 518 13.75 -21.80 -25.74
C GLU A 518 12.86 -22.71 -24.88
N TRP A 519 11.56 -22.55 -25.06
CA TRP A 519 10.54 -23.38 -24.40
C TRP A 519 10.41 -24.75 -25.06
N ASN A 520 10.43 -25.77 -24.23
CA ASN A 520 10.24 -27.17 -24.58
C ASN A 520 8.99 -27.72 -23.88
N THR A 521 8.47 -28.86 -24.36
CA THR A 521 7.41 -29.61 -23.68
C THR A 521 7.78 -31.09 -23.61
N TRP A 522 7.30 -31.76 -22.56
CA TRP A 522 7.40 -33.22 -22.45
C TRP A 522 6.37 -33.96 -23.30
N GLY A 523 5.40 -33.23 -23.87
CA GLY A 523 4.30 -33.78 -24.64
C GLY A 523 2.96 -33.23 -24.15
N VAL A 524 2.05 -32.96 -25.08
CA VAL A 524 0.66 -32.62 -24.75
C VAL A 524 0.02 -33.76 -23.96
N ASN A 525 -0.57 -33.44 -22.81
CA ASN A 525 -1.26 -34.42 -21.95
C ASN A 525 -0.43 -35.67 -21.57
N VAL A 526 0.90 -35.55 -21.54
CA VAL A 526 1.77 -36.72 -21.42
C VAL A 526 1.64 -37.45 -20.09
N ASN A 527 1.46 -36.70 -18.99
CA ASN A 527 1.34 -37.27 -17.65
C ASN A 527 -0.06 -37.12 -17.02
N ALA A 528 -0.91 -36.28 -17.59
CA ALA A 528 -2.28 -36.04 -17.15
C ALA A 528 -3.16 -35.74 -18.37
N SER A 529 -4.42 -36.16 -18.35
CA SER A 529 -5.31 -36.09 -19.51
C SER A 529 -5.77 -34.68 -19.91
N ASN A 530 -5.47 -33.67 -19.11
CA ASN A 530 -5.97 -32.30 -19.27
C ASN A 530 -4.95 -31.22 -18.92
N SER A 531 -3.66 -31.56 -18.88
CA SER A 531 -2.61 -30.63 -18.47
C SER A 531 -1.33 -30.87 -19.27
N THR A 532 -0.77 -29.78 -19.77
CA THR A 532 0.45 -29.78 -20.59
C THR A 532 1.54 -29.03 -19.86
N GLY A 533 2.71 -29.66 -19.73
CA GLY A 533 3.89 -29.07 -19.09
C GLY A 533 4.89 -28.50 -20.09
N PHE A 534 5.42 -27.32 -19.76
CA PHE A 534 6.44 -26.59 -20.48
C PHE A 534 7.66 -26.37 -19.59
N PHE A 535 8.84 -26.29 -20.19
CA PHE A 535 10.05 -25.93 -19.47
C PHE A 535 11.04 -25.15 -20.32
N ALA A 536 11.85 -24.35 -19.64
CA ALA A 536 12.97 -23.64 -20.24
C ALA A 536 14.19 -23.71 -19.32
N TYR A 537 15.35 -23.97 -19.90
CA TYR A 537 16.62 -23.92 -19.17
C TYR A 537 17.01 -22.48 -18.90
N VAL A 538 17.27 -22.17 -17.63
CA VAL A 538 17.59 -20.81 -17.17
C VAL A 538 19.03 -20.64 -16.74
N LYS A 539 19.86 -21.69 -16.91
CA LYS A 539 21.30 -21.69 -16.57
C LYS A 539 22.09 -20.52 -17.17
N LYS A 540 21.67 -20.00 -18.32
CA LYS A 540 22.27 -18.80 -18.94
C LYS A 540 22.10 -17.53 -18.08
N TYR A 541 21.05 -17.46 -17.26
CA TYR A 541 20.70 -16.32 -16.41
C TYR A 541 21.14 -16.54 -14.97
N ALA A 542 20.74 -17.66 -14.37
CA ALA A 542 21.22 -18.10 -13.06
C ALA A 542 20.97 -19.61 -12.86
N HIS A 543 21.82 -20.25 -12.06
CA HIS A 543 21.51 -21.57 -11.54
C HIS A 543 20.33 -21.50 -10.55
N VAL A 544 19.51 -22.54 -10.56
CA VAL A 544 18.35 -22.64 -9.66
C VAL A 544 18.81 -23.14 -8.30
N GLY A 545 18.51 -22.39 -7.23
CA GLY A 545 18.89 -22.73 -5.85
C GLY A 545 17.80 -23.44 -5.04
N ASN A 546 16.54 -23.37 -5.46
CA ASN A 546 15.41 -24.01 -4.79
C ASN A 546 14.35 -24.45 -5.80
N THR A 547 13.54 -25.47 -5.47
CA THR A 547 12.47 -25.96 -6.36
C THR A 547 11.22 -25.09 -6.33
N LYS A 548 11.05 -24.25 -5.29
CA LYS A 548 9.93 -23.30 -5.22
C LYS A 548 10.15 -22.12 -6.16
N ALA A 549 9.08 -21.76 -6.84
CA ALA A 549 8.99 -20.62 -7.74
C ALA A 549 7.57 -20.05 -7.66
N LEU A 550 7.41 -18.75 -7.90
CA LEU A 550 6.11 -18.09 -8.00
C LEU A 550 5.92 -17.63 -9.45
N ALA A 551 4.71 -17.76 -9.99
CA ALA A 551 4.40 -17.31 -11.33
C ALA A 551 3.06 -16.58 -11.36
N THR A 552 2.96 -15.55 -12.18
CA THR A 552 1.75 -14.72 -12.32
C THR A 552 0.55 -15.48 -12.88
N ILE A 553 0.78 -16.52 -13.69
CA ILE A 553 -0.28 -17.27 -14.40
C ILE A 553 -0.58 -18.65 -13.81
N CYS A 554 0.14 -19.09 -12.77
CA CYS A 554 -0.14 -20.37 -12.13
C CYS A 554 0.51 -20.47 -10.75
N ARG A 555 -0.04 -21.36 -9.90
CA ARG A 555 0.44 -21.54 -8.52
C ARG A 555 1.72 -22.36 -8.47
N HIS A 556 2.51 -22.19 -7.42
CA HIS A 556 3.54 -23.18 -7.12
C HIS A 556 2.94 -24.58 -6.92
N HIS A 557 3.51 -25.58 -7.60
CA HIS A 557 3.25 -26.98 -7.32
C HIS A 557 4.52 -27.81 -7.53
N THR A 558 4.99 -28.52 -6.50
CA THR A 558 6.23 -29.32 -6.56
C THR A 558 6.20 -30.37 -7.67
N ASP A 559 5.05 -31.02 -7.86
CA ASP A 559 4.82 -31.98 -8.96
C ASP A 559 4.33 -31.35 -10.27
N ALA A 560 4.67 -30.10 -10.58
CA ALA A 560 4.25 -29.49 -11.86
C ALA A 560 4.89 -30.15 -13.10
N TRP A 561 6.04 -30.81 -12.95
CA TRP A 561 6.84 -31.33 -14.07
C TRP A 561 6.03 -32.20 -15.05
N GLY A 562 6.23 -31.96 -16.34
CA GLY A 562 5.58 -32.72 -17.41
C GLY A 562 4.04 -32.65 -17.42
N GLY A 563 3.44 -31.64 -16.81
CA GLY A 563 1.98 -31.48 -16.79
C GLY A 563 1.26 -32.37 -15.77
N ARG A 564 1.96 -33.01 -14.82
CA ARG A 564 1.33 -33.86 -13.79
C ARG A 564 0.32 -33.09 -12.93
N LYS A 565 0.61 -31.83 -12.65
CA LYS A 565 -0.25 -30.87 -11.97
C LYS A 565 -0.09 -29.51 -12.63
N VAL A 566 -1.18 -28.75 -12.69
CA VAL A 566 -1.13 -27.35 -13.09
C VAL A 566 -0.38 -26.56 -12.02
N GLY A 567 0.60 -25.78 -12.44
CA GLY A 567 1.43 -24.99 -11.56
C GLY A 567 2.84 -24.73 -12.10
N CYS A 568 3.63 -24.01 -11.31
CA CYS A 568 5.03 -23.73 -11.58
C CYS A 568 5.96 -24.36 -10.54
N SER A 569 7.14 -24.73 -10.99
CA SER A 569 8.25 -25.17 -10.14
C SER A 569 9.58 -24.89 -10.83
N ALA A 570 10.67 -25.06 -10.09
CA ALA A 570 12.01 -25.02 -10.63
C ALA A 570 12.72 -26.36 -10.37
N ASN A 571 13.76 -26.63 -11.15
CA ASN A 571 14.61 -27.81 -10.97
C ASN A 571 16.04 -27.38 -10.69
N VAL A 572 16.55 -27.70 -9.49
CA VAL A 572 17.90 -27.34 -9.03
C VAL A 572 18.97 -27.99 -9.91
N ASN A 573 18.90 -29.32 -10.06
CA ASN A 573 19.94 -30.12 -10.72
C ASN A 573 20.21 -29.71 -12.17
N ASN A 574 19.14 -29.44 -12.92
CA ASN A 574 19.22 -29.13 -14.35
C ASN A 574 19.03 -27.63 -14.63
N SER A 575 18.71 -26.82 -13.61
CA SER A 575 18.48 -25.37 -13.72
C SER A 575 17.49 -25.02 -14.84
N TYR A 576 16.27 -25.57 -14.74
CA TYR A 576 15.13 -25.18 -15.58
C TYR A 576 13.93 -24.76 -14.75
N ILE A 577 13.09 -23.94 -15.35
CA ILE A 577 11.77 -23.56 -14.82
C ILE A 577 10.72 -24.40 -15.53
N THR A 578 9.70 -24.82 -14.79
CA THR A 578 8.51 -25.54 -15.27
C THR A 578 7.29 -24.65 -15.12
N ILE A 579 6.46 -24.63 -16.16
CA ILE A 579 5.10 -24.11 -16.11
C ILE A 579 4.18 -25.17 -16.71
N SER A 580 3.16 -25.56 -15.97
CA SER A 580 2.13 -26.49 -16.42
C SER A 580 0.78 -25.82 -16.32
N LEU A 581 0.04 -25.82 -17.43
CA LEU A 581 -1.27 -25.20 -17.56
C LEU A 581 -2.31 -26.25 -17.91
N TYR A 582 -3.60 -25.94 -17.73
CA TYR A 582 -4.62 -26.81 -18.30
C TYR A 582 -4.50 -26.76 -19.82
N THR A 583 -4.64 -27.91 -20.46
CA THR A 583 -4.56 -27.97 -21.92
C THR A 583 -5.70 -27.19 -22.59
N SER A 584 -6.81 -26.99 -21.87
CA SER A 584 -7.91 -26.11 -22.29
C SER A 584 -7.55 -24.63 -22.35
N ASP A 585 -6.50 -24.20 -21.64
CA ASP A 585 -6.05 -22.81 -21.65
C ASP A 585 -5.22 -22.50 -22.91
N LEU A 586 -4.82 -23.54 -23.66
CA LEU A 586 -4.03 -23.42 -24.89
C LEU A 586 -4.96 -23.35 -26.10
N ASP A 587 -4.80 -22.31 -26.92
CA ASP A 587 -5.56 -22.13 -28.17
C ASP A 587 -5.50 -23.34 -29.11
N ASP A 588 -4.30 -23.91 -29.30
CA ASP A 588 -4.06 -25.12 -30.08
C ASP A 588 -3.01 -26.00 -29.41
N ALA A 589 -3.45 -27.15 -28.91
CA ALA A 589 -2.60 -28.20 -28.35
C ALA A 589 -2.70 -29.51 -29.14
N SER A 590 -2.99 -29.45 -30.45
CA SER A 590 -3.06 -30.65 -31.29
C SER A 590 -1.71 -31.36 -31.48
N ASP A 591 -0.60 -30.64 -31.31
CA ASP A 591 0.74 -31.19 -31.20
C ASP A 591 1.65 -30.33 -30.30
N ASN A 592 2.85 -30.83 -30.03
CA ASN A 592 3.83 -30.19 -29.13
C ASN A 592 4.27 -28.80 -29.59
N LYS A 593 4.46 -28.59 -30.89
CA LYS A 593 4.93 -27.31 -31.44
C LYS A 593 3.84 -26.26 -31.28
N LYS A 594 2.60 -26.61 -31.62
CA LYS A 594 1.44 -25.73 -31.49
C LYS A 594 1.13 -25.40 -30.03
N ALA A 595 1.27 -26.37 -29.13
CA ALA A 595 1.13 -26.13 -27.69
C ALA A 595 2.14 -25.10 -27.18
N ILE A 596 3.40 -25.17 -27.62
CA ILE A 596 4.44 -24.18 -27.29
C ILE A 596 4.09 -22.81 -27.88
N GLU A 597 3.59 -22.73 -29.11
CA GLU A 597 3.16 -21.47 -29.73
C GLU A 597 1.99 -20.83 -28.97
N SER A 598 1.00 -21.64 -28.57
CA SER A 598 -0.12 -21.20 -27.72
C SER A 598 0.35 -20.70 -26.36
N PHE A 599 1.27 -21.41 -25.71
CA PHE A 599 1.86 -20.97 -24.44
C PHE A 599 2.60 -19.63 -24.58
N LYS A 600 3.39 -19.45 -25.64
CA LYS A 600 4.07 -18.16 -25.91
C LYS A 600 3.09 -17.02 -26.13
N LYS A 601 1.94 -17.29 -26.74
CA LYS A 601 0.87 -16.30 -26.90
C LYS A 601 0.28 -15.88 -25.55
N ILE A 602 0.04 -16.82 -24.63
CA ILE A 602 -0.39 -16.52 -23.25
C ILE A 602 0.65 -15.62 -22.56
N VAL A 603 1.93 -15.95 -22.69
CA VAL A 603 3.03 -15.16 -22.10
C VAL A 603 3.01 -13.71 -22.60
N GLU A 604 2.82 -13.51 -23.91
CA GLU A 604 2.75 -12.17 -24.52
C GLU A 604 1.53 -11.37 -24.04
N GLN A 605 0.39 -12.04 -23.88
CA GLN A 605 -0.90 -11.42 -23.51
C GLN A 605 -1.01 -11.07 -22.03
N THR A 606 -0.37 -11.85 -21.16
CA THR A 606 -0.53 -11.72 -19.71
C THR A 606 0.66 -11.05 -19.02
N ASP A 607 1.71 -10.70 -19.76
CA ASP A 607 2.99 -10.21 -19.23
C ASP A 607 3.53 -11.15 -18.14
N THR A 608 3.72 -12.43 -18.49
CA THR A 608 4.01 -13.45 -17.49
C THR A 608 5.38 -13.25 -16.83
N HIS A 609 5.38 -13.05 -15.52
CA HIS A 609 6.57 -13.16 -14.66
C HIS A 609 6.70 -14.50 -13.93
N VAL A 610 7.94 -14.97 -13.76
CA VAL A 610 8.31 -16.07 -12.85
C VAL A 610 9.46 -15.66 -11.93
N LEU A 611 9.21 -15.69 -10.62
CA LEU A 611 10.23 -15.51 -9.59
C LEU A 611 10.79 -16.88 -9.19
N TYR A 612 12.11 -17.01 -9.20
CA TYR A 612 12.81 -18.23 -8.76
C TYR A 612 14.06 -17.91 -7.94
N VAL A 613 14.45 -18.87 -7.10
CA VAL A 613 15.64 -18.75 -6.24
C VAL A 613 16.91 -19.04 -7.05
N ARG A 614 17.90 -18.17 -6.93
CA ARG A 614 19.26 -18.35 -7.47
C ARG A 614 20.07 -19.27 -6.55
N ALA A 615 20.92 -20.12 -7.13
CA ALA A 615 21.88 -20.90 -6.34
C ALA A 615 23.00 -20.01 -5.81
N GLU A 616 23.49 -19.07 -6.64
CA GLU A 616 24.48 -18.07 -6.27
C GLU A 616 23.82 -16.68 -6.12
N PRO A 617 23.83 -16.11 -4.90
CA PRO A 617 23.35 -14.75 -4.68
C PRO A 617 24.23 -13.71 -5.38
N ILE A 618 23.65 -12.59 -5.79
CA ILE A 618 24.40 -11.41 -6.23
C ILE A 618 24.54 -10.46 -5.05
N GLU A 619 25.77 -10.03 -4.76
CA GLU A 619 26.01 -8.98 -3.77
C GLU A 619 26.41 -7.67 -4.45
N ARG A 620 25.77 -6.58 -4.01
CA ARG A 620 26.06 -5.22 -4.45
C ARG A 620 26.44 -4.38 -3.24
N ASP A 621 27.48 -3.57 -3.36
CA ASP A 621 27.82 -2.56 -2.36
C ASP A 621 26.73 -1.49 -2.24
N LEU A 622 26.45 -1.09 -1.00
CA LEU A 622 25.65 0.11 -0.75
C LEU A 622 26.44 1.36 -1.12
N THR A 623 25.73 2.41 -1.48
CA THR A 623 26.36 3.69 -1.81
C THR A 623 27.01 4.32 -0.57
N PRO A 624 28.07 5.12 -0.73
CA PRO A 624 28.67 5.85 0.39
C PRO A 624 27.65 6.71 1.15
N GLU A 625 26.66 7.28 0.45
CA GLU A 625 25.58 8.08 1.03
C GLU A 625 24.68 7.24 1.95
N GLU A 626 24.27 6.05 1.51
CA GLU A 626 23.48 5.10 2.31
C GLU A 626 24.26 4.65 3.55
N ILE A 627 25.54 4.32 3.38
CA ILE A 627 26.44 3.90 4.47
C ILE A 627 26.62 5.02 5.50
N GLN A 628 26.82 6.25 5.05
CA GLN A 628 26.98 7.40 5.93
C GLN A 628 25.68 7.73 6.66
N ALA A 629 24.54 7.65 5.99
CA ALA A 629 23.23 7.82 6.62
C ALA A 629 22.97 6.75 7.69
N TYR A 630 23.29 5.48 7.40
CA TYR A 630 23.21 4.39 8.38
C TYR A 630 24.09 4.65 9.62
N LYS A 631 25.34 5.08 9.44
CA LYS A 631 26.27 5.39 10.53
C LYS A 631 25.79 6.52 11.45
N ASN A 632 24.87 7.37 10.99
CA ASN A 632 24.28 8.47 11.76
C ASN A 632 23.04 8.04 12.58
N LEU A 633 22.53 6.83 12.38
CA LEU A 633 21.43 6.28 13.16
C LEU A 633 21.94 5.85 14.54
N VAL A 634 21.26 6.34 15.58
CA VAL A 634 21.56 6.02 16.97
C VAL A 634 20.28 5.78 17.76
N THR A 635 20.42 5.09 18.88
CA THR A 635 19.35 4.82 19.84
C THR A 635 18.97 6.05 20.66
N TYR A 636 17.74 6.04 21.16
CA TYR A 636 17.21 6.99 22.15
C TYR A 636 17.27 6.40 23.56
N ALA A 637 17.17 7.27 24.57
CA ALA A 637 17.12 6.83 25.95
C ALA A 637 15.83 6.04 26.24
N GLY A 638 15.95 4.90 26.93
CA GLY A 638 14.82 4.14 27.46
C GLY A 638 14.07 3.30 26.42
N THR A 639 13.70 3.84 25.27
CA THR A 639 13.08 3.04 24.19
C THR A 639 13.46 3.60 22.83
N THR A 640 13.96 2.72 21.97
CA THR A 640 14.19 2.98 20.55
C THR A 640 13.25 2.11 19.73
N ILE A 641 12.55 2.72 18.78
CA ILE A 641 11.65 2.06 17.83
C ILE A 641 12.28 2.22 16.45
N VAL A 642 12.40 1.12 15.69
CA VAL A 642 12.85 1.13 14.30
C VAL A 642 11.74 0.58 13.42
N GLU A 643 11.35 1.31 12.39
CA GLU A 643 10.24 0.92 11.50
C GLU A 643 10.60 1.20 10.03
N ASN A 644 9.94 0.51 9.09
CA ASN A 644 10.10 0.75 7.66
C ASN A 644 8.76 0.86 6.93
N ASP A 645 8.77 1.56 5.78
CA ASP A 645 7.59 1.85 4.95
C ASP A 645 7.28 0.80 3.87
N ALA A 646 8.08 -0.27 3.81
CA ALA A 646 8.01 -1.33 2.81
C ALA A 646 7.42 -2.65 3.36
N GLU A 647 7.01 -2.65 4.63
CA GLU A 647 6.53 -3.82 5.36
C GLU A 647 7.58 -4.96 5.44
N CYS A 648 8.87 -4.64 5.26
CA CYS A 648 9.95 -5.61 5.36
C CYS A 648 10.04 -6.16 6.79
N TYR A 649 10.33 -7.46 6.91
CA TYR A 649 10.81 -8.01 8.17
C TYR A 649 12.20 -7.44 8.45
N MET A 650 12.47 -7.04 9.70
CA MET A 650 13.77 -6.48 10.07
C MET A 650 14.37 -7.19 11.27
N GLU A 651 15.69 -7.21 11.33
CA GLU A 651 16.46 -7.56 12.51
C GLU A 651 17.34 -6.37 12.86
N VAL A 652 17.27 -5.92 14.12
CA VAL A 652 18.03 -4.76 14.58
C VAL A 652 18.74 -5.09 15.88
N SER A 653 20.03 -4.76 15.96
CA SER A 653 20.76 -4.69 17.22
C SER A 653 21.41 -3.34 17.46
N ALA A 654 21.51 -2.95 18.73
CA ALA A 654 22.14 -1.71 19.14
C ALA A 654 22.78 -1.81 20.53
N GLY A 655 23.74 -0.92 20.80
CA GLY A 655 24.49 -0.92 22.05
C GLY A 655 25.61 -1.97 22.07
N GLY A 656 26.24 -2.14 23.24
CA GLY A 656 27.37 -3.06 23.41
C GLY A 656 28.71 -2.51 22.89
N GLY A 657 29.75 -2.62 23.72
CA GLY A 657 31.13 -2.61 23.23
C GLY A 657 31.50 -4.05 22.87
N ASP A 658 31.99 -4.24 21.65
CA ASP A 658 32.29 -5.53 21.00
C ASP A 658 33.01 -6.54 21.92
N GLY A 659 33.05 -7.83 21.54
CA GLY A 659 33.53 -9.02 22.29
C GLY A 659 34.80 -8.94 23.15
N LEU A 660 35.52 -7.80 23.18
CA LEU A 660 36.38 -7.37 24.27
C LEU A 660 35.74 -7.45 25.66
N ARG A 661 34.41 -7.27 25.81
CA ARG A 661 33.72 -7.35 27.12
C ARG A 661 33.73 -8.77 27.70
N ALA A 662 33.46 -9.79 26.88
CA ALA A 662 33.53 -11.19 27.28
C ALA A 662 34.98 -11.63 27.52
N LYS A 663 35.91 -11.26 26.62
CA LYS A 663 37.35 -11.54 26.78
C LYS A 663 37.98 -10.84 27.99
N LYS A 664 37.57 -9.61 28.33
CA LYS A 664 38.07 -8.89 29.51
C LYS A 664 37.36 -9.30 30.81
N LEU A 665 36.10 -9.73 30.79
CA LEU A 665 35.47 -10.33 31.97
C LEU A 665 36.15 -11.65 32.33
N ALA A 666 36.42 -12.52 31.35
CA ALA A 666 37.16 -13.76 31.55
C ALA A 666 38.56 -13.49 32.15
N LEU A 667 39.28 -12.49 31.61
CA LEU A 667 40.60 -12.09 32.12
C LEU A 667 40.58 -11.44 33.53
N ILE A 668 39.45 -10.86 33.95
CA ILE A 668 39.30 -10.20 35.27
C ILE A 668 38.74 -11.17 36.34
N LEU A 669 37.94 -12.15 35.93
CA LEU A 669 37.31 -13.14 36.81
C LEU A 669 38.14 -14.42 37.00
N GLY A 670 39.21 -14.60 36.22
CA GLY A 670 40.19 -15.67 36.43
C GLY A 670 39.68 -17.05 36.01
N GLU A 671 39.24 -17.16 34.75
CA GLU A 671 39.22 -18.45 34.03
C GLU A 671 40.38 -18.53 33.04
#